data_AF-A0A1C5EDQ3-F1
#
_entry.id   AF-A0A1C5EDQ3-F1
#
_cell.length_a   1.000
_cell.length_b   1.000
_cell.length_c   1.000
_cell.angle_alpha   90.00
_cell.angle_beta   90.00
_cell.angle_gamma   90.00
#
_symmetry.space_group_name_H-M   'P 1'
#
loop_
_entity.id
_entity.type
_entity.pdbx_description
1 polymer ?
#
loop_
_entity_poly.entity_id
_entity_poly.type
_entity_poly.pdbx_seq_one_letter_code
_entity_poly.pdbx_strand_id
1 'polypeptide(L)'
;MRDGQRRHVLVVAAQCRSMRTLSRLEEAARDLHDVLTDSARGGCVPRTGEHCSLIVSASLTTEDVRAALHEAVRRARADNAVLVVALLGHGFTPPQQTELHFMVAESTTGSTMSALNVAQLLTEAVDEPGVKGVIALVDTCHAAGAMPDPGRIAGGVRAGRTGLSVVAAAAADQAARGMRLSFALIDVLRNGIAGAGATITPDARLTEELRSRASGQDIGRFAYDNARFDAADLWLARNVRSVPEAPGGVVGPLGRQDLEEAVALWRADAWLPAHLSLDGLRSLETAVLQGDEGEGVDPRWGDRVGDVVASLLRCAATVELLNTVLADVLSSDFLREARQLAGLPAGAETEAHDLLRGLVEYAALRAVGADEPGWRASTRFVAALAHLSGAADVVARLREWARDLGAVTGFNDALAEFAEKRRQVDLRLVVSLAGSLTDWPEEVDAWLVGTGESLPVHERFACDSPGRPGTGEAIGKALAWARRRLPAPENLVNVDVAAPAHLLARWQPEESQVGLRLLGVNHDVVVRWSGRMDPARESAEMNDAARKALRSMASCAAVPVEWIGPAALHDRQALQQGLLTGRYDTVVGLDHHPGTLQDVLEQLLPYAPIILWPRQDARPDDGGLAGLVRKHWHSLPYGLPAAYRRRWTREHDGCVACLGDVRAIWHDEAWLEFCRPFEQRVVAGPEEEW
;
A
#
# COMPACT_ATOMS: atom_id res chain seq x y z
N MET A 1 -1.40 4.89 -20.48
CA MET A 1 -2.45 5.90 -20.20
C MET A 1 -3.54 5.20 -19.41
N ARG A 2 -3.69 5.48 -18.10
CA ARG A 2 -4.84 5.00 -17.33
C ARG A 2 -6.07 5.78 -17.80
N ASP A 3 -7.15 5.07 -18.08
CA ASP A 3 -8.42 5.59 -18.60
C ASP A 3 -8.97 6.65 -17.64
N GLY A 4 -8.94 7.93 -18.03
CA GLY A 4 -9.47 9.02 -17.21
C GLY A 4 -10.98 8.92 -17.16
N GLN A 5 -11.59 8.81 -15.97
CA GLN A 5 -13.04 8.80 -15.81
C GLN A 5 -13.68 9.97 -16.58
N ARG A 6 -14.57 9.66 -17.52
CA ARG A 6 -15.30 10.67 -18.29
C ARG A 6 -16.30 11.40 -17.39
N ARG A 7 -16.46 12.71 -17.60
CA ARG A 7 -17.43 13.57 -16.91
C ARG A 7 -18.26 14.33 -17.93
N HIS A 8 -19.53 14.54 -17.66
CA HIS A 8 -20.45 15.22 -18.59
C HIS A 8 -20.90 16.56 -18.03
N VAL A 9 -21.16 17.51 -18.92
CA VAL A 9 -21.70 18.83 -18.56
C VAL A 9 -22.91 19.19 -19.44
N LEU A 10 -23.83 19.96 -18.87
CA LEU A 10 -24.90 20.67 -19.57
C LEU A 10 -25.05 22.07 -18.94
N VAL A 11 -24.79 23.11 -19.72
CA VAL A 11 -25.02 24.51 -19.34
C VAL A 11 -26.20 25.04 -20.15
N VAL A 12 -27.25 25.50 -19.47
CA VAL A 12 -28.45 26.09 -20.08
C VAL A 12 -28.58 27.53 -19.63
N ALA A 13 -28.55 28.45 -20.58
CA ALA A 13 -28.83 29.86 -20.38
C ALA A 13 -30.07 30.28 -21.18
N ALA A 14 -31.15 30.58 -20.46
CA ALA A 14 -32.43 30.91 -21.05
C ALA A 14 -32.82 32.36 -20.76
N GLN A 15 -33.18 33.09 -21.83
CA GLN A 15 -33.71 34.44 -21.72
C GLN A 15 -35.23 34.41 -21.86
N CYS A 16 -35.93 34.79 -20.79
CA CYS A 16 -37.38 34.92 -20.81
C CYS A 16 -37.80 36.30 -21.36
N ARG A 17 -38.77 36.34 -22.29
CA ARG A 17 -39.25 37.57 -22.95
C ARG A 17 -40.16 38.41 -22.07
N SER A 18 -40.86 37.78 -21.13
CA SER A 18 -41.74 38.46 -20.16
C SER A 18 -40.96 39.13 -19.02
N MET A 19 -39.64 38.92 -18.95
CA MET A 19 -38.76 39.39 -17.89
C MET A 19 -37.70 40.35 -18.43
N ARG A 20 -37.03 41.07 -17.52
CA ARG A 20 -35.93 41.97 -17.88
C ARG A 20 -34.80 41.21 -18.60
N THR A 21 -34.22 41.79 -19.63
CA THR A 21 -33.05 41.23 -20.33
C THR A 21 -31.86 41.08 -19.39
N LEU A 22 -31.24 39.90 -19.38
CA LEU A 22 -30.03 39.58 -18.64
C LEU A 22 -28.82 39.77 -19.56
N SER A 23 -28.29 40.99 -19.63
CA SER A 23 -27.28 41.39 -20.62
C SER A 23 -25.97 40.60 -20.58
N ARG A 24 -25.65 39.96 -19.45
CA ARG A 24 -24.43 39.13 -19.25
C ARG A 24 -24.69 37.63 -19.22
N LEU A 25 -25.91 37.20 -19.55
CA LEU A 25 -26.30 35.78 -19.47
C LEU A 25 -25.46 34.91 -20.41
N GLU A 26 -25.35 35.34 -21.66
CA GLU A 26 -24.61 34.62 -22.70
C GLU A 26 -23.10 34.58 -22.43
N GLU A 27 -22.54 35.67 -21.92
CA GLU A 27 -21.16 35.75 -21.43
C GLU A 27 -20.93 34.75 -20.29
N ALA A 28 -21.75 34.79 -19.23
CA ALA A 28 -21.61 33.91 -18.09
C ALA A 28 -21.74 32.42 -18.47
N ALA A 29 -22.65 32.09 -19.39
CA ALA A 29 -22.86 30.71 -19.83
C ALA A 29 -21.68 30.16 -20.64
N ARG A 30 -21.13 30.96 -21.56
CA ARG A 30 -19.94 30.57 -22.34
C ARG A 30 -18.72 30.39 -21.45
N ASP A 31 -18.41 31.40 -20.63
CA ASP A 31 -17.24 31.35 -19.76
C ASP A 31 -17.30 30.19 -18.76
N LEU A 32 -18.48 29.88 -18.22
CA LEU A 32 -18.67 28.75 -17.33
C LEU A 32 -18.49 27.41 -18.08
N HIS A 33 -19.08 27.28 -19.26
CA HIS A 33 -18.93 26.09 -20.10
C HIS A 33 -17.48 25.85 -20.51
N ASP A 34 -16.76 26.90 -20.90
CA ASP A 34 -15.35 26.84 -21.28
C ASP A 34 -14.49 26.33 -20.12
N VAL A 35 -14.68 26.87 -18.90
CA VAL A 35 -13.90 26.43 -17.73
C VAL A 35 -14.24 25.00 -17.29
N LEU A 36 -15.52 24.59 -17.40
CA LEU A 36 -15.94 23.23 -17.07
C LEU A 36 -15.47 22.19 -18.10
N THR A 37 -15.26 22.59 -19.37
CA THR A 37 -14.82 21.69 -20.45
C THR A 37 -13.32 21.75 -20.76
N ASP A 38 -12.60 22.71 -20.18
CA ASP A 38 -11.14 22.75 -20.20
C ASP A 38 -10.54 21.44 -19.66
N SER A 39 -9.78 20.73 -20.49
CA SER A 39 -9.22 19.41 -20.15
C SER A 39 -8.23 19.43 -18.97
N ALA A 40 -7.55 20.55 -18.74
CA ALA A 40 -6.62 20.74 -17.62
C ALA A 40 -7.32 21.23 -16.35
N ARG A 41 -8.55 21.75 -16.45
CA ARG A 41 -9.32 22.25 -15.30
C ARG A 41 -10.56 21.41 -15.05
N GLY A 42 -11.65 21.70 -15.75
CA GLY A 42 -12.96 21.08 -15.55
C GLY A 42 -13.01 19.63 -16.02
N GLY A 43 -12.37 19.29 -17.14
CA GLY A 43 -12.29 17.91 -17.64
C GLY A 43 -13.63 17.29 -18.08
N CYS A 44 -14.72 18.06 -18.15
CA CYS A 44 -15.98 17.58 -18.71
C CYS A 44 -15.89 17.48 -20.23
N VAL A 45 -16.51 16.44 -20.80
CA VAL A 45 -16.55 16.22 -22.24
C VAL A 45 -17.55 17.19 -22.89
N PRO A 46 -17.11 18.07 -23.80
CA PRO A 46 -18.02 18.93 -24.55
C PRO A 46 -18.83 18.10 -25.56
N ARG A 47 -20.09 18.48 -25.78
CA ARG A 47 -20.95 17.91 -26.83
C ARG A 47 -21.31 18.99 -27.85
N THR A 48 -21.26 18.63 -29.12
CA THR A 48 -21.66 19.45 -30.28
C THR A 48 -22.85 18.82 -30.99
N GLY A 49 -23.59 19.61 -31.78
CA GLY A 49 -24.76 19.15 -32.55
C GLY A 49 -26.08 19.51 -31.88
N GLU A 50 -27.13 18.75 -32.19
CA GLU A 50 -28.52 19.01 -31.78
C GLU A 50 -28.71 19.05 -30.25
N HIS A 51 -27.92 18.28 -29.50
CA HIS A 51 -27.93 18.26 -28.04
C HIS A 51 -26.55 18.64 -27.48
N CYS A 52 -26.11 19.86 -27.84
CA CYS A 52 -24.87 20.42 -27.36
C CYS A 52 -24.82 20.57 -25.83
N SER A 53 -23.62 20.57 -25.26
CA SER A 53 -23.41 20.75 -23.83
C SER A 53 -23.56 22.20 -23.35
N LEU A 54 -23.72 23.14 -24.27
CA LEU A 54 -23.96 24.57 -24.02
C LEU A 54 -25.15 25.02 -24.85
N ILE A 55 -26.23 25.43 -24.20
CA ILE A 55 -27.44 25.91 -24.83
C ILE A 55 -27.70 27.33 -24.36
N VAL A 56 -27.55 28.29 -25.28
CA VAL A 56 -27.85 29.70 -25.04
C VAL A 56 -28.80 30.18 -26.12
N SER A 57 -30.05 30.47 -25.75
CA SER A 57 -31.02 31.00 -26.71
C SER A 57 -32.18 31.73 -26.04
N ALA A 58 -32.66 32.78 -26.72
CA ALA A 58 -33.87 33.53 -26.38
C ALA A 58 -35.16 32.94 -26.98
N SER A 59 -35.07 31.76 -27.59
CA SER A 59 -36.20 31.00 -28.14
C SER A 59 -36.36 29.63 -27.48
N LEU A 60 -35.65 29.36 -26.38
CA LEU A 60 -35.74 28.06 -25.70
C LEU A 60 -37.15 27.79 -25.20
N THR A 61 -37.59 26.54 -25.38
CA THR A 61 -38.82 26.00 -24.82
C THR A 61 -38.52 25.08 -23.63
N THR A 62 -39.57 24.68 -22.91
CA THR A 62 -39.46 23.74 -21.80
C THR A 62 -39.02 22.35 -22.28
N GLU A 63 -39.48 21.96 -23.47
CA GLU A 63 -39.15 20.71 -24.14
C GLU A 63 -37.68 20.67 -24.56
N ASP A 64 -37.13 21.77 -25.07
CA ASP A 64 -35.71 21.84 -25.46
C ASP A 64 -34.78 21.54 -24.27
N VAL A 65 -35.06 22.17 -23.12
CA VAL A 65 -34.26 21.97 -21.90
C VAL A 65 -34.42 20.56 -21.36
N ARG A 66 -35.65 20.01 -21.37
CA ARG A 66 -35.91 18.63 -20.92
C ARG A 66 -35.20 17.61 -21.82
N ALA A 67 -35.27 17.79 -23.14
CA ALA A 67 -34.59 16.93 -24.11
C ALA A 67 -33.07 16.97 -23.92
N ALA A 68 -32.51 18.17 -23.75
CA ALA A 68 -31.08 18.34 -23.49
C ALA A 68 -30.63 17.67 -22.19
N LEU A 69 -31.40 17.81 -21.10
CA LEU A 69 -31.10 17.15 -19.83
C LEU A 69 -31.19 15.63 -19.95
N HIS A 70 -32.23 15.10 -20.59
CA HIS A 70 -32.37 13.66 -20.81
C HIS A 70 -31.20 13.09 -21.62
N GLU A 71 -30.75 13.78 -22.67
CA GLU A 71 -29.58 13.33 -23.43
C GLU A 71 -28.30 13.39 -22.58
N ALA A 72 -28.11 14.43 -21.77
CA ALA A 72 -26.96 14.53 -20.87
C ALA A 72 -26.94 13.40 -19.81
N VAL A 73 -28.10 13.08 -19.23
CA VAL A 73 -28.30 11.96 -18.31
C VAL A 73 -28.00 10.63 -18.99
N ARG A 74 -28.53 10.41 -20.21
CA ARG A 74 -28.29 9.20 -20.99
C ARG A 74 -26.80 8.96 -21.27
N ARG A 75 -26.04 10.03 -21.56
CA ARG A 75 -24.59 9.97 -21.78
C ARG A 75 -23.83 9.68 -20.49
N ALA A 76 -24.18 10.37 -19.41
CA ALA A 76 -23.57 10.12 -18.10
C ALA A 76 -23.81 8.68 -17.63
N ARG A 77 -25.01 8.13 -17.86
CA ARG A 77 -25.33 6.72 -17.63
C ARG A 77 -24.46 5.77 -18.44
N ALA A 78 -24.29 6.04 -19.74
CA ALA A 78 -23.53 5.16 -20.62
C ALA A 78 -22.04 5.06 -20.21
N ASP A 79 -21.49 6.15 -19.68
CA ASP A 79 -20.08 6.22 -19.25
C ASP A 79 -19.89 5.97 -17.75
N ASN A 80 -20.95 5.65 -16.99
CA ASN A 80 -20.94 5.56 -15.53
C ASN A 80 -20.30 6.79 -14.84
N ALA A 81 -20.71 7.98 -15.27
CA ALA A 81 -20.02 9.24 -15.07
C ALA A 81 -20.80 10.23 -14.20
N VAL A 82 -20.10 11.24 -13.69
CA VAL A 82 -20.70 12.41 -13.02
C VAL A 82 -21.27 13.36 -14.07
N LEU A 83 -22.44 13.94 -13.79
CA LEU A 83 -23.10 14.96 -14.60
C LEU A 83 -23.11 16.32 -13.88
N VAL A 84 -22.54 17.34 -14.52
CA VAL A 84 -22.65 18.74 -14.08
C VAL A 84 -23.77 19.43 -14.86
N VAL A 85 -24.75 20.00 -14.16
CA VAL A 85 -25.87 20.75 -14.75
C VAL A 85 -25.81 22.19 -14.26
N ALA A 86 -25.77 23.16 -15.17
CA ALA A 86 -25.83 24.58 -14.83
C ALA A 86 -27.08 25.22 -15.47
N LEU A 87 -27.91 25.88 -14.65
CA LEU A 87 -29.12 26.58 -15.07
C LEU A 87 -28.96 28.07 -14.74
N LEU A 88 -28.83 28.90 -15.79
CA LEU A 88 -28.61 30.34 -15.68
C LEU A 88 -29.79 31.08 -16.32
N GLY A 89 -30.39 32.02 -15.61
CA GLY A 89 -31.49 32.82 -16.16
C GLY A 89 -32.50 33.28 -15.13
N HIS A 90 -33.75 33.42 -15.58
CA HIS A 90 -34.86 33.77 -14.70
C HIS A 90 -35.43 32.54 -14.02
N GLY A 91 -35.92 32.74 -12.79
CA GLY A 91 -36.63 31.73 -12.04
C GLY A 91 -37.64 32.39 -11.12
N PHE A 92 -38.70 31.64 -10.80
CA PHE A 92 -39.71 32.09 -9.85
C PHE A 92 -40.17 30.95 -8.96
N THR A 93 -40.69 31.31 -7.79
CA THR A 93 -41.42 30.42 -6.89
C THR A 93 -42.88 30.83 -6.88
N PRO A 94 -43.83 29.93 -7.21
CA PRO A 94 -45.25 30.25 -7.11
C PRO A 94 -45.64 30.69 -5.70
N PRO A 95 -46.68 31.54 -5.54
CA PRO A 95 -47.20 31.87 -4.22
C PRO A 95 -47.51 30.60 -3.43
N GLN A 96 -47.08 30.52 -2.17
CA GLN A 96 -47.28 29.39 -1.26
C GLN A 96 -46.50 28.11 -1.60
N GLN A 97 -45.62 28.14 -2.61
CA GLN A 97 -44.71 27.03 -2.92
C GLN A 97 -43.26 27.47 -2.75
N THR A 98 -42.39 26.52 -2.42
CA THR A 98 -40.95 26.74 -2.26
C THR A 98 -40.14 26.23 -3.44
N GLU A 99 -40.76 25.54 -4.40
CA GLU A 99 -40.08 24.91 -5.53
C GLU A 99 -39.77 25.93 -6.63
N LEU A 100 -38.49 25.96 -7.03
CA LEU A 100 -38.00 26.82 -8.11
C LEU A 100 -38.49 26.34 -9.47
N HIS A 101 -39.07 27.26 -10.23
CA HIS A 101 -39.43 27.08 -11.63
C HIS A 101 -38.49 27.91 -12.53
N PHE A 102 -37.67 27.24 -13.33
CA PHE A 102 -36.75 27.84 -14.30
C PHE A 102 -37.49 28.32 -15.55
N MET A 103 -37.32 29.59 -15.90
CA MET A 103 -38.06 30.26 -16.97
C MET A 103 -37.30 30.23 -18.29
N VAL A 104 -38.01 29.83 -19.34
CA VAL A 104 -37.58 29.83 -20.74
C VAL A 104 -38.26 30.96 -21.53
N ALA A 105 -38.16 30.99 -22.86
CA ALA A 105 -38.50 32.15 -23.68
C ALA A 105 -39.92 32.70 -23.44
N GLU A 106 -40.91 31.83 -23.41
CA GLU A 106 -42.34 32.17 -23.28
C GLU A 106 -42.91 31.90 -21.88
N SER A 107 -42.05 31.68 -20.88
CA SER A 107 -42.50 31.47 -19.51
C SER A 107 -43.17 32.71 -18.91
N THR A 108 -44.10 32.47 -18.00
CA THR A 108 -44.76 33.52 -17.21
C THR A 108 -44.82 33.09 -15.74
N THR A 109 -44.81 34.05 -14.81
CA THR A 109 -44.96 33.76 -13.37
C THR A 109 -46.40 33.35 -12.99
N GLY A 110 -47.36 33.53 -13.91
CA GLY A 110 -48.76 33.15 -13.71
C GLY A 110 -49.09 31.69 -14.01
N SER A 111 -48.13 30.92 -14.56
CA SER A 111 -48.34 29.50 -14.91
C SER A 111 -47.08 28.68 -14.69
N THR A 112 -47.12 27.75 -13.73
CA THR A 112 -46.04 26.78 -13.49
C THR A 112 -45.80 25.85 -14.67
N MET A 113 -46.83 25.60 -15.48
CA MET A 113 -46.72 24.76 -16.69
C MET A 113 -45.88 25.41 -17.79
N SER A 114 -45.70 26.73 -17.73
CA SER A 114 -44.86 27.45 -18.71
C SER A 114 -43.37 27.42 -18.37
N ALA A 115 -42.96 26.78 -17.27
CA ALA A 115 -41.61 26.76 -16.73
C ALA A 115 -41.24 25.38 -16.18
N LEU A 116 -39.98 25.19 -15.81
CA LEU A 116 -39.45 23.87 -15.41
C LEU A 116 -39.22 23.79 -13.91
N ASN A 117 -39.85 22.83 -13.23
CA ASN A 117 -39.57 22.53 -11.84
C ASN A 117 -38.16 21.95 -11.67
N VAL A 118 -37.24 22.72 -11.09
CA VAL A 118 -35.82 22.36 -11.01
C VAL A 118 -35.58 21.22 -10.04
N ALA A 119 -36.25 21.22 -8.88
CA ALA A 119 -36.11 20.17 -7.88
C ALA A 119 -36.52 18.80 -8.45
N GLN A 120 -37.62 18.76 -9.23
CA GLN A 120 -38.06 17.57 -9.93
C GLN A 120 -37.03 17.09 -10.96
N LEU A 121 -36.53 18.00 -11.82
CA LEU A 121 -35.53 17.64 -12.85
C LEU A 121 -34.25 17.07 -12.24
N LEU A 122 -33.76 17.64 -11.14
CA LEU A 122 -32.56 17.14 -10.47
C LEU A 122 -32.79 15.79 -9.78
N THR A 123 -33.99 15.57 -9.23
CA THR A 123 -34.39 14.27 -8.65
C THR A 123 -34.38 13.19 -9.73
N GLU A 124 -35.00 13.46 -10.89
CA GLU A 124 -35.04 12.53 -12.03
C GLU A 124 -33.62 12.22 -12.55
N ALA A 125 -32.75 13.23 -12.67
CA ALA A 125 -31.39 13.05 -13.15
C ALA A 125 -30.51 12.21 -12.20
N VAL A 126 -30.63 12.41 -10.89
CA VAL A 126 -29.77 11.73 -9.90
C VAL A 126 -30.25 10.32 -9.56
N ASP A 127 -31.54 10.05 -9.77
CA ASP A 127 -32.17 8.74 -9.57
C ASP A 127 -32.00 7.80 -10.79
N GLU A 128 -31.50 8.28 -11.92
CA GLU A 128 -31.21 7.43 -13.09
C GLU A 128 -30.09 6.41 -12.77
N PRO A 129 -30.34 5.10 -12.94
CA PRO A 129 -29.33 4.06 -12.74
C PRO A 129 -28.14 4.21 -13.69
N GLY A 130 -26.92 4.19 -13.14
CA GLY A 130 -25.68 4.35 -13.90
C GLY A 130 -25.17 5.78 -14.01
N VAL A 131 -25.91 6.78 -13.52
CA VAL A 131 -25.32 8.11 -13.27
C VAL A 131 -24.55 8.05 -11.96
N LYS A 132 -23.25 8.39 -11.95
CA LYS A 132 -22.43 8.29 -10.73
C LYS A 132 -22.86 9.28 -9.66
N GLY A 133 -23.21 10.49 -10.09
CA GLY A 133 -23.82 11.54 -9.28
C GLY A 133 -24.01 12.84 -10.07
N VAL A 134 -24.66 13.82 -9.47
CA VAL A 134 -25.04 15.09 -10.11
C VAL A 134 -24.52 16.28 -9.31
N ILE A 135 -23.93 17.26 -10.01
CA ILE A 135 -23.59 18.57 -9.46
C ILE A 135 -24.43 19.62 -10.18
N ALA A 136 -25.28 20.34 -9.46
CA ALA A 136 -26.14 21.39 -10.00
C ALA A 136 -25.66 22.78 -9.60
N LEU A 137 -25.55 23.68 -10.58
CA LEU A 137 -25.21 25.09 -10.41
C LEU A 137 -26.43 25.93 -10.84
N VAL A 138 -27.06 26.62 -9.90
CA VAL A 138 -28.33 27.32 -10.15
C VAL A 138 -28.16 28.82 -9.91
N ASP A 139 -28.11 29.59 -11.01
CA ASP A 139 -27.97 31.05 -11.00
C ASP A 139 -29.27 31.72 -11.50
N THR A 140 -30.27 31.69 -10.61
CA THR A 140 -31.60 32.27 -10.83
C THR A 140 -32.05 33.02 -9.58
N CYS A 141 -33.09 33.84 -9.69
CA CYS A 141 -33.82 34.30 -8.51
C CYS A 141 -34.42 33.10 -7.77
N HIS A 142 -34.53 33.18 -6.44
CA HIS A 142 -35.11 32.12 -5.59
C HIS A 142 -34.41 30.75 -5.70
N ALA A 143 -33.09 30.75 -6.00
CA ALA A 143 -32.34 29.55 -6.35
C ALA A 143 -32.36 28.43 -5.29
N ALA A 144 -32.49 28.76 -4.00
CA ALA A 144 -32.61 27.75 -2.94
C ALA A 144 -33.82 26.83 -3.11
N GLY A 145 -34.86 27.26 -3.85
CA GLY A 145 -36.00 26.40 -4.21
C GLY A 145 -35.67 25.27 -5.19
N ALA A 146 -34.44 25.19 -5.70
CA ALA A 146 -33.95 24.10 -6.54
C ALA A 146 -33.62 22.83 -5.75
N MET A 147 -33.47 22.92 -4.42
CA MET A 147 -33.04 21.81 -3.57
C MET A 147 -34.12 20.72 -3.53
N PRO A 148 -33.82 19.49 -3.97
CA PRO A 148 -34.80 18.41 -3.89
C PRO A 148 -35.09 17.95 -2.46
N ASP A 149 -36.27 17.39 -2.26
CA ASP A 149 -36.62 16.70 -1.00
C ASP A 149 -35.79 15.41 -0.85
N PRO A 150 -34.97 15.28 0.23
CA PRO A 150 -34.21 14.05 0.50
C PRO A 150 -35.06 12.78 0.55
N GLY A 151 -36.34 12.89 0.97
CA GLY A 151 -37.27 11.77 1.00
C GLY A 151 -37.59 11.22 -0.39
N ARG A 152 -37.67 12.09 -1.40
CA ARG A 152 -37.90 11.69 -2.80
C ARG A 152 -36.68 10.99 -3.40
N ILE A 153 -35.47 11.44 -3.03
CA ILE A 153 -34.22 10.77 -3.45
C ILE A 153 -34.07 9.41 -2.75
N ALA A 154 -34.33 9.35 -1.44
CA ALA A 154 -34.25 8.11 -0.66
C ALA A 154 -35.27 7.06 -1.13
N GLY A 155 -36.48 7.48 -1.51
CA GLY A 155 -37.55 6.63 -2.03
C GLY A 155 -37.50 6.34 -3.53
N GLY A 156 -36.50 6.87 -4.25
CA GLY A 156 -36.34 6.69 -5.69
C GLY A 156 -35.91 5.28 -6.11
N VAL A 157 -35.78 5.06 -7.42
CA VAL A 157 -35.33 3.81 -8.06
C VAL A 157 -34.00 3.32 -7.47
N ARG A 158 -33.10 4.23 -7.10
CA ARG A 158 -31.80 3.91 -6.52
C ARG A 158 -31.81 3.71 -5.01
N ALA A 159 -32.97 3.82 -4.36
CA ALA A 159 -33.13 3.72 -2.90
C ALA A 159 -32.12 4.62 -2.14
N GLY A 160 -31.93 5.85 -2.62
CA GLY A 160 -30.99 6.80 -2.04
C GLY A 160 -29.50 6.53 -2.27
N ARG A 161 -29.09 5.48 -2.99
CA ARG A 161 -27.65 5.19 -3.24
C ARG A 161 -27.08 6.06 -4.36
N THR A 162 -27.02 7.37 -4.12
CA THR A 162 -26.59 8.38 -5.10
C THR A 162 -25.95 9.58 -4.41
N GLY A 163 -25.27 10.42 -5.20
CA GLY A 163 -24.68 11.68 -4.75
C GLY A 163 -25.24 12.87 -5.53
N LEU A 164 -25.77 13.87 -4.81
CA LEU A 164 -26.26 15.13 -5.37
C LEU A 164 -25.63 16.30 -4.61
N SER A 165 -25.10 17.28 -5.33
CA SER A 165 -24.70 18.58 -4.77
C SER A 165 -25.32 19.72 -5.54
N VAL A 166 -25.94 20.68 -4.85
CA VAL A 166 -26.55 21.86 -5.45
C VAL A 166 -25.94 23.13 -4.86
N VAL A 167 -25.44 24.01 -5.72
CA VAL A 167 -24.98 25.36 -5.37
C VAL A 167 -25.95 26.38 -5.94
N ALA A 168 -26.55 27.19 -5.08
CA ALA A 168 -27.65 28.10 -5.40
C ALA A 168 -27.24 29.57 -5.19
N ALA A 169 -27.55 30.44 -6.15
CA ALA A 169 -27.10 31.84 -6.17
C ALA A 169 -27.82 32.78 -5.18
N ALA A 170 -28.89 32.34 -4.53
CA ALA A 170 -29.69 33.16 -3.62
C ALA A 170 -30.54 32.29 -2.69
N ALA A 171 -30.89 32.85 -1.53
CA ALA A 171 -31.94 32.31 -0.66
C ALA A 171 -33.31 32.26 -1.37
N ALA A 172 -34.25 31.50 -0.81
CA ALA A 172 -35.56 31.27 -1.42
C ALA A 172 -36.42 32.53 -1.55
N ASP A 173 -36.16 33.56 -0.75
CA ASP A 173 -36.86 34.85 -0.74
C ASP A 173 -36.03 36.00 -1.36
N GLN A 174 -34.85 35.70 -1.90
CA GLN A 174 -33.91 36.69 -2.42
C GLN A 174 -33.78 36.60 -3.96
N ALA A 175 -33.70 37.77 -4.60
CA ALA A 175 -33.41 37.85 -6.03
C ALA A 175 -31.90 37.76 -6.29
N ALA A 176 -31.48 36.85 -7.19
CA ALA A 176 -30.12 36.81 -7.71
C ALA A 176 -29.91 37.92 -8.74
N ARG A 177 -28.70 38.52 -8.77
CA ARG A 177 -28.43 39.67 -9.65
C ARG A 177 -27.14 39.49 -10.45
N GLY A 178 -27.20 39.80 -11.73
CA GLY A 178 -26.02 40.01 -12.58
C GLY A 178 -25.16 38.78 -12.84
N MET A 179 -25.71 37.57 -12.70
CA MET A 179 -24.99 36.29 -12.86
C MET A 179 -23.75 36.18 -11.95
N ARG A 180 -23.83 36.82 -10.78
CA ARG A 180 -22.72 36.97 -9.84
C ARG A 180 -22.22 35.64 -9.29
N LEU A 181 -23.10 34.64 -9.09
CA LEU A 181 -22.67 33.29 -8.73
C LEU A 181 -21.80 32.71 -9.84
N SER A 182 -22.28 32.75 -11.08
CA SER A 182 -21.56 32.20 -12.23
C SER A 182 -20.20 32.87 -12.41
N PHE A 183 -20.13 34.20 -12.36
CA PHE A 183 -18.84 34.93 -12.46
C PHE A 183 -17.90 34.65 -11.28
N ALA A 184 -18.41 34.61 -10.06
CA ALA A 184 -17.60 34.25 -8.89
C ALA A 184 -17.07 32.81 -9.03
N LEU A 185 -17.90 31.88 -9.49
CA LEU A 185 -17.50 30.50 -9.70
C LEU A 185 -16.44 30.39 -10.81
N ILE A 186 -16.63 31.06 -11.95
CA ILE A 186 -15.63 31.12 -13.02
C ILE A 186 -14.29 31.61 -12.48
N ASP A 187 -14.29 32.69 -11.68
CA ASP A 187 -13.07 33.23 -11.06
C ASP A 187 -12.41 32.20 -10.13
N VAL A 188 -13.19 31.54 -9.27
CA VAL A 188 -12.68 30.50 -8.36
C VAL A 188 -12.14 29.29 -9.13
N LEU A 189 -12.83 28.81 -10.15
CA LEU A 189 -12.39 27.65 -10.93
C LEU A 189 -11.15 27.98 -11.79
N ARG A 190 -10.98 29.23 -12.24
CA ARG A 190 -9.79 29.69 -12.97
C ARG A 190 -8.59 29.91 -12.06
N ASN A 191 -8.81 30.43 -10.85
CA ASN A 191 -7.75 30.87 -9.95
C ASN A 191 -7.42 29.89 -8.82
N GLY A 192 -8.28 28.90 -8.57
CA GLY A 192 -8.13 27.92 -7.50
C GLY A 192 -8.50 28.46 -6.13
N ILE A 193 -8.67 27.53 -5.17
CA ILE A 193 -8.87 27.83 -3.76
C ILE A 193 -7.64 27.37 -3.00
N ALA A 194 -7.00 28.28 -2.25
CA ALA A 194 -5.86 27.92 -1.43
C ALA A 194 -6.27 26.88 -0.38
N GLY A 195 -5.54 25.76 -0.31
CA GLY A 195 -5.76 24.69 0.67
C GLY A 195 -6.93 23.73 0.39
N ALA A 196 -7.68 23.88 -0.71
CA ALA A 196 -8.84 23.04 -1.03
C ALA A 196 -8.50 21.67 -1.66
N GLY A 197 -7.28 21.16 -1.48
CA GLY A 197 -6.83 19.91 -2.11
C GLY A 197 -6.71 19.99 -3.64
N ALA A 198 -6.54 18.83 -4.29
CA ALA A 198 -6.30 18.70 -5.74
C ALA A 198 -7.49 19.09 -6.63
N THR A 199 -8.70 19.05 -6.08
CA THR A 199 -9.95 19.31 -6.81
C THR A 199 -10.85 20.25 -6.02
N ILE A 200 -11.55 21.13 -6.73
CA ILE A 200 -12.55 22.03 -6.16
C ILE A 200 -13.88 21.26 -6.13
N THR A 201 -14.37 20.93 -4.95
CA THR A 201 -15.66 20.26 -4.73
C THR A 201 -16.73 21.28 -4.32
N PRO A 202 -18.04 20.98 -4.49
CA PRO A 202 -19.12 21.83 -4.01
C PRO A 202 -19.28 21.67 -2.49
N ASP A 203 -18.25 22.07 -1.75
CA ASP A 203 -18.13 21.94 -0.31
C ASP A 203 -18.43 23.25 0.45
N ALA A 204 -18.31 23.22 1.77
CA ALA A 204 -18.46 24.42 2.60
C ALA A 204 -17.42 25.49 2.25
N ARG A 205 -16.21 25.09 1.81
CA ARG A 205 -15.12 26.00 1.48
C ARG A 205 -15.36 26.73 0.16
N LEU A 206 -15.77 26.02 -0.89
CA LEU A 206 -16.22 26.66 -2.13
C LEU A 206 -17.34 27.65 -1.83
N THR A 207 -18.31 27.24 -1.01
CA THR A 207 -19.45 28.09 -0.67
C THR A 207 -18.99 29.39 0.02
N GLU A 208 -18.04 29.32 0.95
CA GLU A 208 -17.47 30.49 1.62
C GLU A 208 -16.69 31.41 0.66
N GLU A 209 -15.87 30.83 -0.21
CA GLU A 209 -15.14 31.56 -1.24
C GLU A 209 -16.10 32.28 -2.21
N LEU A 210 -17.21 31.64 -2.58
CA LEU A 210 -18.23 32.25 -3.42
C LEU A 210 -18.95 33.39 -2.68
N ARG A 211 -19.31 33.23 -1.40
CA ARG A 211 -19.95 34.27 -0.59
C ARG A 211 -19.08 35.51 -0.46
N SER A 212 -17.77 35.34 -0.30
CA SER A 212 -16.83 36.46 -0.24
C SER A 212 -16.77 37.28 -1.53
N ARG A 213 -16.96 36.65 -2.71
CA ARG A 213 -16.87 37.30 -4.03
C ARG A 213 -18.21 37.82 -4.55
N ALA A 214 -19.31 37.13 -4.26
CA ALA A 214 -20.66 37.53 -4.67
C ALA A 214 -21.41 38.24 -3.54
N SER A 215 -20.79 39.32 -3.02
CA SER A 215 -21.38 40.17 -1.98
C SER A 215 -22.83 40.55 -2.26
N GLY A 216 -23.70 40.49 -1.25
CA GLY A 216 -25.13 40.83 -1.37
C GLY A 216 -26.01 39.73 -1.96
N GLN A 217 -25.53 38.48 -2.02
CA GLN A 217 -26.32 37.29 -2.31
C GLN A 217 -26.02 36.19 -1.29
N ASP A 218 -27.08 35.52 -0.84
CA ASP A 218 -26.99 34.42 0.11
C ASP A 218 -26.82 33.11 -0.65
N ILE A 219 -25.56 32.77 -0.93
CA ILE A 219 -25.23 31.55 -1.65
C ILE A 219 -25.50 30.34 -0.76
N GLY A 220 -26.38 29.47 -1.25
CA GLY A 220 -26.82 28.25 -0.60
C GLY A 220 -26.12 27.01 -1.13
N ARG A 221 -26.02 25.97 -0.29
CA ARG A 221 -25.49 24.65 -0.64
C ARG A 221 -26.42 23.57 -0.11
N PHE A 222 -26.71 22.58 -0.93
CA PHE A 222 -27.34 21.32 -0.54
C PHE A 222 -26.46 20.16 -0.97
N ALA A 223 -26.29 19.17 -0.09
CA ALA A 223 -25.56 17.95 -0.40
C ALA A 223 -26.36 16.75 0.11
N TYR A 224 -26.52 15.75 -0.74
CA TYR A 224 -27.05 14.44 -0.42
C TYR A 224 -26.01 13.42 -0.83
N ASP A 225 -25.47 12.67 0.13
CA ASP A 225 -24.43 11.68 -0.11
C ASP A 225 -24.73 10.39 0.66
N ASN A 226 -25.11 9.36 -0.10
CA ASN A 226 -25.31 8.00 0.39
C ASN A 226 -24.65 7.00 -0.59
N ALA A 227 -23.65 7.45 -1.35
CA ALA A 227 -22.86 6.60 -2.23
C ALA A 227 -21.85 5.80 -1.38
N ARG A 228 -21.93 4.46 -1.44
CA ARG A 228 -21.17 3.57 -0.55
C ARG A 228 -19.65 3.61 -0.74
N PHE A 229 -19.15 4.28 -1.78
CA PHE A 229 -17.74 4.48 -2.11
C PHE A 229 -17.61 5.80 -2.90
N ASP A 230 -16.66 6.65 -2.50
CA ASP A 230 -16.17 7.88 -3.17
C ASP A 230 -17.00 9.17 -3.13
N ALA A 231 -17.10 9.80 -1.94
CA ALA A 231 -17.39 11.24 -1.83
C ALA A 231 -16.36 12.12 -2.60
N ALA A 232 -15.18 11.57 -2.89
CA ALA A 232 -14.09 12.23 -3.62
C ALA A 232 -14.37 12.48 -5.12
N ASP A 233 -15.44 11.91 -5.67
CA ASP A 233 -15.71 11.96 -7.12
C ASP A 233 -16.61 13.12 -7.58
N LEU A 234 -17.31 13.82 -6.67
CA LEU A 234 -18.13 14.99 -7.01
C LEU A 234 -17.30 16.28 -6.95
N TRP A 235 -16.41 16.47 -7.92
CA TRP A 235 -15.63 17.72 -8.07
C TRP A 235 -16.13 18.56 -9.26
N LEU A 236 -15.81 19.86 -9.29
CA LEU A 236 -16.13 20.80 -10.36
C LEU A 236 -14.95 21.02 -11.32
N ALA A 237 -13.78 21.37 -10.78
CA ALA A 237 -12.54 21.54 -11.53
C ALA A 237 -11.33 21.06 -10.73
N ARG A 238 -10.23 20.73 -11.42
CA ARG A 238 -8.90 20.61 -10.79
C ARG A 238 -8.51 21.97 -10.22
N ASN A 239 -8.01 21.97 -9.00
CA ASN A 239 -7.64 23.19 -8.32
C ASN A 239 -6.30 23.69 -8.88
N VAL A 240 -6.25 24.81 -9.60
CA VAL A 240 -4.96 25.32 -10.13
C VAL A 240 -3.99 25.81 -9.04
N ARG A 241 -4.51 26.07 -7.83
CA ARG A 241 -3.70 26.32 -6.62
C ARG A 241 -3.36 25.05 -5.88
N SER A 242 -3.93 23.91 -6.27
CA SER A 242 -3.24 22.66 -6.02
C SER A 242 -2.04 22.67 -6.94
N VAL A 243 -0.87 22.73 -6.32
CA VAL A 243 0.28 22.16 -6.96
C VAL A 243 -0.14 20.71 -7.25
N PRO A 244 -0.02 20.20 -8.50
CA PRO A 244 -0.25 18.79 -8.76
C PRO A 244 0.46 18.00 -7.67
N GLU A 245 -0.09 16.85 -7.25
CA GLU A 245 0.58 15.89 -6.36
C GLU A 245 1.93 15.47 -6.96
N ALA A 246 2.88 16.38 -6.88
CA ALA A 246 4.29 16.18 -6.90
C ALA A 246 4.62 15.93 -5.41
N PRO A 247 5.44 14.93 -5.11
CA PRO A 247 5.91 14.68 -3.76
C PRO A 247 6.75 15.90 -3.34
N GLY A 248 6.14 16.86 -2.63
CA GLY A 248 6.69 18.22 -2.51
C GLY A 248 6.69 18.82 -1.11
N GLY A 249 6.03 18.19 -0.14
CA GLY A 249 6.28 18.51 1.27
C GLY A 249 7.65 17.98 1.67
N VAL A 250 8.39 18.71 2.52
CA VAL A 250 9.60 18.15 3.16
C VAL A 250 9.26 17.28 4.38
N VAL A 251 7.97 17.26 4.75
CA VAL A 251 7.40 16.49 5.86
C VAL A 251 6.35 15.52 5.31
N GLY A 252 6.46 14.25 5.70
CA GLY A 252 5.53 13.17 5.43
C GLY A 252 4.39 13.10 6.44
N PRO A 253 3.47 12.13 6.29
CA PRO A 253 2.26 12.06 7.09
C PRO A 253 2.51 11.92 8.60
N LEU A 254 3.54 11.15 8.97
CA LEU A 254 3.87 10.88 10.37
C LEU A 254 4.47 12.12 11.04
N GLY A 255 5.45 12.74 10.39
CA GLY A 255 6.03 13.99 10.85
C GLY A 255 5.00 15.11 10.95
N ARG A 256 4.04 15.14 10.02
CA ARG A 256 2.95 16.11 10.04
C ARG A 256 2.01 15.88 11.23
N GLN A 257 1.62 14.64 11.51
CA GLN A 257 0.76 14.32 12.64
C GLN A 257 1.39 14.78 13.96
N ASP A 258 2.66 14.44 14.19
CA ASP A 258 3.36 14.76 15.43
C ASP A 258 3.56 16.29 15.58
N LEU A 259 3.78 17.00 14.47
CA LEU A 259 3.88 18.46 14.46
C LEU A 259 2.52 19.14 14.68
N GLU A 260 1.44 18.66 14.06
CA GLU A 260 0.09 19.17 14.28
C GLU A 260 -0.34 19.01 15.74
N GLU A 261 -0.05 17.86 16.36
CA GLU A 261 -0.32 17.62 17.77
C GLU A 261 0.48 18.59 18.66
N ALA A 262 1.78 18.74 18.43
CA ALA A 262 2.62 19.63 19.21
C ALA A 262 2.19 21.11 19.07
N VAL A 263 1.89 21.54 17.85
CA VAL A 263 1.48 22.93 17.54
C VAL A 263 0.09 23.23 18.10
N ALA A 264 -0.86 22.30 18.02
CA ALA A 264 -2.20 22.48 18.59
C ALA A 264 -2.17 22.65 20.12
N LEU A 265 -1.23 21.98 20.80
CA LEU A 265 -1.03 22.11 22.25
C LEU A 265 -0.23 23.37 22.62
N TRP A 266 0.62 23.85 21.71
CA TRP A 266 1.39 25.08 21.90
C TRP A 266 0.54 26.34 21.68
N ARG A 267 -0.35 26.34 20.68
CA ARG A 267 -1.19 27.50 20.32
C ARG A 267 -2.52 27.07 19.69
N ALA A 268 -3.63 27.37 20.35
CA ALA A 268 -4.97 26.91 19.97
C ALA A 268 -5.46 27.37 18.57
N ASP A 269 -4.98 28.53 18.10
CA ASP A 269 -5.33 29.10 16.78
C ASP A 269 -4.23 28.93 15.73
N ALA A 270 -3.21 28.11 15.99
CA ALA A 270 -2.11 27.92 15.05
C ALA A 270 -2.53 27.07 13.84
N TRP A 271 -2.33 27.63 12.64
CA TRP A 271 -2.57 26.93 11.38
C TRP A 271 -1.25 26.49 10.75
N LEU A 272 -1.12 25.20 10.46
CA LEU A 272 -0.02 24.66 9.67
C LEU A 272 -0.43 24.53 8.19
N PRO A 273 0.35 25.09 7.24
CA PRO A 273 0.10 24.90 5.82
C PRO A 273 -0.02 23.43 5.46
N ALA A 274 -0.94 23.06 4.55
CA ALA A 274 -1.16 21.66 4.15
C ALA A 274 0.13 20.96 3.66
N HIS A 275 1.07 21.72 3.09
CA HIS A 275 2.42 21.26 2.76
C HIS A 275 3.44 22.13 3.48
N LEU A 276 4.35 21.49 4.21
CA LEU A 276 5.44 22.16 4.90
C LEU A 276 6.69 22.15 4.02
N SER A 277 7.23 23.34 3.74
CA SER A 277 8.54 23.53 3.12
C SER A 277 9.63 23.60 4.18
N LEU A 278 10.90 23.47 3.77
CA LEU A 278 12.06 23.70 4.66
C LEU A 278 12.02 25.10 5.28
N ASP A 279 11.68 26.12 4.49
CA ASP A 279 11.56 27.49 4.97
C ASP A 279 10.40 27.66 5.95
N GLY A 280 9.29 26.92 5.76
CA GLY A 280 8.18 26.86 6.70
C GLY A 280 8.59 26.27 8.04
N LEU A 281 9.35 25.17 8.04
CA LEU A 281 9.90 24.57 9.25
C LEU A 281 10.89 25.51 9.96
N ARG A 282 11.82 26.13 9.25
CA ARG A 282 12.78 27.11 9.83
C ARG A 282 12.09 28.35 10.40
N SER A 283 11.01 28.79 9.76
CA SER A 283 10.19 29.90 10.28
C SER A 283 9.52 29.52 11.59
N LEU A 284 9.00 28.29 11.70
CA LEU A 284 8.40 27.77 12.93
C LEU A 284 9.44 27.59 14.04
N GLU A 285 10.63 27.07 13.71
CA GLU A 285 11.78 26.97 14.63
C GLU A 285 12.17 28.35 15.18
N THR A 286 12.26 29.35 14.30
CA THR A 286 12.57 30.73 14.68
C THR A 286 11.49 31.32 15.60
N ALA A 287 10.20 31.06 15.31
CA ALA A 287 9.10 31.53 16.14
C ALA A 287 9.11 30.92 17.55
N VAL A 288 9.47 29.65 17.68
CA VAL A 288 9.65 28.99 18.98
C VAL A 288 10.83 29.59 19.74
N LEU A 289 11.98 29.76 19.07
CA LEU A 289 13.20 30.30 19.70
C LEU A 289 13.09 31.77 20.12
N GLN A 290 12.28 32.56 19.41
CA GLN A 290 12.07 33.98 19.72
C GLN A 290 11.05 34.21 20.85
N GLY A 291 10.34 33.17 21.29
CA GLY A 291 9.35 33.25 22.36
C GLY A 291 8.16 34.15 21.98
N ASP A 292 7.25 33.64 21.16
CA ASP A 292 6.01 34.37 20.80
C ASP A 292 5.14 34.56 22.07
N GLU A 293 5.24 35.74 22.72
CA GLU A 293 4.53 36.10 23.97
C GLU A 293 3.04 36.46 23.75
N GLY A 294 2.37 35.81 22.79
CA GLY A 294 0.96 36.03 22.51
C GLY A 294 0.02 35.46 23.59
N GLU A 295 -1.14 36.09 23.79
CA GLU A 295 -2.24 35.48 24.58
C GLU A 295 -2.60 34.10 23.98
N GLY A 296 -2.57 33.05 24.81
CA GLY A 296 -2.93 31.68 24.41
C GLY A 296 -1.78 30.73 24.06
N VAL A 297 -0.52 31.12 24.32
CA VAL A 297 0.67 30.27 24.13
C VAL A 297 1.07 29.59 25.45
N ASP A 298 1.29 28.27 25.45
CA ASP A 298 1.85 27.54 26.61
C ASP A 298 3.36 27.27 26.39
N PRO A 299 4.26 27.92 27.17
CA PRO A 299 5.70 27.81 26.98
C PRO A 299 6.25 26.38 27.06
N ARG A 300 5.60 25.49 27.83
CA ARG A 300 6.04 24.09 28.01
C ARG A 300 5.90 23.26 26.74
N TRP A 301 4.98 23.64 25.86
CA TRP A 301 4.77 22.99 24.56
C TRP A 301 5.65 23.60 23.46
N GLY A 302 6.20 24.80 23.69
CA GLY A 302 7.16 25.43 22.78
C GLY A 302 8.42 24.58 22.59
N ASP A 303 9.01 24.08 23.69
CA ASP A 303 10.18 23.19 23.63
C ASP A 303 9.89 21.92 22.81
N ARG A 304 8.71 21.31 22.99
CA ARG A 304 8.30 20.14 22.20
C ARG A 304 8.12 20.45 20.72
N VAL A 305 7.53 21.60 20.36
CA VAL A 305 7.44 22.04 18.96
C VAL A 305 8.85 22.23 18.40
N GLY A 306 9.76 22.85 19.15
CA GLY A 306 11.17 23.01 18.78
C GLY A 306 11.85 21.66 18.50
N ASP A 307 11.68 20.68 19.39
CA ASP A 307 12.26 19.33 19.23
C ASP A 307 11.71 18.60 18.00
N VAL A 308 10.40 18.68 17.76
CA VAL A 308 9.75 18.06 16.59
C VAL A 308 10.24 18.74 15.31
N VAL A 309 10.25 20.07 15.25
CA VAL A 309 10.71 20.82 14.07
C VAL A 309 12.18 20.55 13.77
N ALA A 310 13.06 20.58 14.78
CA ALA A 310 14.46 20.25 14.62
C ALA A 310 14.66 18.82 14.10
N SER A 311 13.83 17.88 14.56
CA SER A 311 13.84 16.49 14.08
C SER A 311 13.38 16.39 12.63
N LEU A 312 12.32 17.10 12.23
CA LEU A 312 11.82 17.12 10.85
C LEU A 312 12.81 17.77 9.87
N LEU A 313 13.51 18.83 10.28
CA LEU A 313 14.58 19.44 9.49
C LEU A 313 15.71 18.42 9.24
N ARG A 314 16.08 17.64 10.27
CA ARG A 314 17.05 16.54 10.14
C ARG A 314 16.54 15.41 9.24
N CYS A 315 15.26 15.04 9.35
CA CYS A 315 14.64 14.04 8.48
C CYS A 315 14.72 14.48 7.01
N ALA A 316 14.35 15.72 6.71
CA ALA A 316 14.40 16.26 5.36
C ALA A 316 15.82 16.22 4.76
N ALA A 317 16.82 16.68 5.52
CA ALA A 317 18.22 16.63 5.11
C ALA A 317 18.73 15.19 4.91
N THR A 318 18.31 14.27 5.78
CA THR A 318 18.67 12.84 5.69
C THR A 318 18.04 12.19 4.46
N VAL A 319 16.76 12.46 4.17
CA VAL A 319 16.07 11.93 2.98
C VAL A 319 16.73 12.46 1.70
N GLU A 320 17.08 13.74 1.63
CA GLU A 320 17.80 14.33 0.49
C GLU A 320 19.16 13.66 0.27
N LEU A 321 19.93 13.48 1.35
CA LEU A 321 21.20 12.76 1.30
C LEU A 321 21.02 11.32 0.79
N LEU A 322 20.06 10.58 1.33
CA LEU A 322 19.81 9.19 0.97
C LEU A 322 19.36 9.06 -0.48
N ASN A 323 18.47 9.93 -0.96
CA ASN A 323 18.07 9.98 -2.38
C ASN A 323 19.25 10.26 -3.30
N THR A 324 20.25 11.01 -2.84
CA THR A 324 21.46 11.33 -3.62
C THR A 324 22.50 10.20 -3.56
N VAL A 325 22.69 9.58 -2.40
CA VAL A 325 23.71 8.55 -2.16
C VAL A 325 23.29 7.19 -2.70
N LEU A 326 21.99 6.87 -2.63
CA LEU A 326 21.42 5.56 -2.93
C LEU A 326 20.52 5.58 -4.18
N ALA A 327 20.64 6.61 -5.03
CA ALA A 327 19.76 6.82 -6.19
C ALA A 327 19.58 5.57 -7.06
N ASP A 328 20.66 4.81 -7.26
CA ASP A 328 20.69 3.64 -8.15
C ASP A 328 20.18 2.34 -7.51
N VAL A 329 20.00 2.31 -6.19
CA VAL A 329 19.64 1.09 -5.43
C VAL A 329 18.34 1.22 -4.64
N LEU A 330 17.80 2.44 -4.50
CA LEU A 330 16.55 2.67 -3.77
C LEU A 330 15.37 2.00 -4.45
N SER A 331 14.81 0.98 -3.79
CA SER A 331 13.56 0.33 -4.12
C SER A 331 12.72 0.12 -2.86
N SER A 332 11.41 -0.12 -3.02
CA SER A 332 10.54 -0.39 -1.88
C SER A 332 10.97 -1.64 -1.10
N ASP A 333 11.51 -2.66 -1.78
CA ASP A 333 11.98 -3.89 -1.13
C ASP A 333 13.28 -3.66 -0.38
N PHE A 334 14.21 -2.89 -0.96
CA PHE A 334 15.42 -2.46 -0.28
C PHE A 334 15.12 -1.70 1.03
N LEU A 335 14.13 -0.80 0.99
CA LEU A 335 13.68 -0.05 2.17
C LEU A 335 13.03 -0.96 3.24
N ARG A 336 12.24 -1.96 2.83
CA ARG A 336 11.64 -2.93 3.75
C ARG A 336 12.68 -3.83 4.39
N GLU A 337 13.69 -4.26 3.63
CA GLU A 337 14.81 -5.06 4.15
C GLU A 337 15.63 -4.24 5.16
N ALA A 338 15.95 -2.99 4.83
CA ALA A 338 16.64 -2.08 5.74
C ALA A 338 15.83 -1.83 7.03
N ARG A 339 14.51 -1.66 6.92
CA ARG A 339 13.58 -1.53 8.05
C ARG A 339 13.70 -2.72 9.01
N GLN A 340 13.66 -3.93 8.46
CA GLN A 340 13.74 -5.17 9.25
C GLN A 340 15.10 -5.31 9.93
N LEU A 341 16.19 -5.09 9.18
CA LEU A 341 17.54 -5.18 9.72
C LEU A 341 17.75 -4.16 10.86
N ALA A 342 17.19 -2.96 10.71
CA ALA A 342 17.21 -1.93 11.74
C ALA A 342 16.32 -2.23 12.95
N GLY A 343 15.38 -3.18 12.85
CA GLY A 343 14.45 -3.55 13.93
C GLY A 343 13.24 -2.64 14.07
N LEU A 344 12.89 -1.87 13.02
CA LEU A 344 11.69 -1.02 13.02
C LEU A 344 10.43 -1.87 12.74
N PRO A 345 9.28 -1.58 13.37
CA PRO A 345 8.07 -2.41 13.24
C PRO A 345 7.42 -2.28 11.85
N ALA A 346 6.65 -3.30 11.45
CA ALA A 346 5.94 -3.31 10.15
C ALA A 346 4.89 -2.20 10.01
N GLY A 347 4.31 -1.74 11.13
CA GLY A 347 3.39 -0.61 11.15
C GLY A 347 4.04 0.77 10.90
N ALA A 348 5.37 0.82 10.69
CA ALA A 348 6.07 2.04 10.29
C ALA A 348 5.94 2.35 8.79
N GLU A 349 5.32 1.47 8.00
CA GLU A 349 5.12 1.66 6.56
C GLU A 349 3.96 2.64 6.30
N THR A 350 4.28 3.83 5.79
CA THR A 350 3.29 4.76 5.21
C THR A 350 2.96 4.35 3.77
N GLU A 351 1.94 4.97 3.16
CA GLU A 351 1.55 4.71 1.76
C GLU A 351 2.75 4.65 0.81
N ALA A 352 2.68 3.74 -0.17
CA ALA A 352 3.83 3.28 -0.97
C ALA A 352 4.60 4.36 -1.76
N HIS A 353 4.08 5.59 -1.86
CA HIS A 353 4.69 6.67 -2.63
C HIS A 353 5.71 7.52 -1.87
N ASP A 354 5.87 7.36 -0.55
CA ASP A 354 6.84 8.14 0.26
C ASP A 354 7.51 7.30 1.38
N LEU A 355 7.74 6.00 1.11
CA LEU A 355 8.21 5.01 2.09
C LEU A 355 9.53 5.40 2.78
N LEU A 356 10.52 5.91 2.04
CA LEU A 356 11.80 6.32 2.62
C LEU A 356 11.61 7.40 3.68
N ARG A 357 10.82 8.42 3.37
CA ARG A 357 10.52 9.53 4.28
C ARG A 357 9.78 9.04 5.51
N GLY A 358 8.74 8.23 5.33
CA GLY A 358 7.98 7.66 6.44
C GLY A 358 8.87 6.87 7.42
N LEU A 359 9.81 6.07 6.90
CA LEU A 359 10.74 5.31 7.73
C LEU A 359 11.75 6.20 8.47
N VAL A 360 12.27 7.24 7.80
CA VAL A 360 13.19 8.21 8.44
C VAL A 360 12.47 9.01 9.53
N GLU A 361 11.24 9.45 9.28
CA GLU A 361 10.41 10.15 10.27
C GLU A 361 10.05 9.24 11.45
N TYR A 362 9.63 8.00 11.18
CA TYR A 362 9.33 7.02 12.24
C TYR A 362 10.55 6.80 13.15
N ALA A 363 11.72 6.59 12.55
CA ALA A 363 12.96 6.36 13.27
C ALA A 363 13.37 7.57 14.14
N ALA A 364 13.14 8.78 13.65
CA ALA A 364 13.49 10.01 14.37
C ALA A 364 12.49 10.41 15.46
N LEU A 365 11.19 10.16 15.27
CA LEU A 365 10.13 10.69 16.12
C LEU A 365 9.52 9.66 17.07
N ARG A 366 9.35 8.41 16.64
CA ARG A 366 8.58 7.40 17.38
C ARG A 366 9.38 6.21 17.89
N ALA A 367 10.56 5.97 17.34
CA ALA A 367 11.45 4.90 17.78
C ALA A 367 12.37 5.32 18.95
N VAL A 368 12.14 6.48 19.55
CA VAL A 368 12.91 6.98 20.70
C VAL A 368 12.45 6.26 21.97
N GLY A 369 13.30 5.39 22.51
CA GLY A 369 13.08 4.80 23.84
C GLY A 369 13.25 5.85 24.94
N ALA A 370 12.57 5.68 26.07
CA ALA A 370 12.58 6.63 27.19
C ALA A 370 13.99 6.95 27.75
N ASP A 371 14.93 6.02 27.60
CA ASP A 371 16.33 6.13 28.08
C ASP A 371 17.37 6.10 26.92
N GLU A 372 16.93 6.17 25.66
CA GLU A 372 17.83 6.06 24.51
C GLU A 372 18.07 7.42 23.83
N PRO A 373 19.29 7.67 23.31
CA PRO A 373 19.53 8.86 22.50
C PRO A 373 18.59 8.87 21.28
N GLY A 374 17.89 9.98 21.05
CA GLY A 374 16.88 10.09 19.98
C GLY A 374 17.39 9.81 18.56
N TRP A 375 18.71 9.79 18.35
CA TRP A 375 19.34 9.46 17.07
C TRP A 375 19.65 7.97 16.88
N ARG A 376 19.51 7.12 17.91
CA ARG A 376 19.91 5.71 17.86
C ARG A 376 19.19 4.94 16.75
N ALA A 377 17.86 5.07 16.68
CA ALA A 377 17.05 4.39 15.69
C ALA A 377 17.33 4.89 14.26
N SER A 378 17.44 6.21 14.05
CA SER A 378 17.81 6.78 12.74
C SER A 378 19.19 6.31 12.29
N THR A 379 20.17 6.30 13.20
CA THR A 379 21.55 5.86 12.92
C THR A 379 21.59 4.39 12.53
N ARG A 380 20.82 3.55 13.23
CA ARG A 380 20.70 2.13 12.94
C ARG A 380 20.02 1.86 11.59
N PHE A 381 18.98 2.63 11.24
CA PHE A 381 18.33 2.55 9.94
C PHE A 381 19.26 2.97 8.78
N VAL A 382 19.98 4.08 8.93
CA VAL A 382 20.97 4.52 7.93
C VAL A 382 22.13 3.53 7.81
N ALA A 383 22.58 2.93 8.92
CA ALA A 383 23.56 1.85 8.91
C ALA A 383 23.05 0.60 8.18
N ALA A 384 21.77 0.26 8.31
CA ALA A 384 21.16 -0.86 7.58
C ALA A 384 21.16 -0.60 6.06
N LEU A 385 20.79 0.61 5.62
CA LEU A 385 20.88 1.00 4.20
C LEU A 385 22.32 0.93 3.68
N ALA A 386 23.29 1.43 4.45
CA ALA A 386 24.70 1.36 4.11
C ALA A 386 25.19 -0.09 3.99
N HIS A 387 24.82 -0.95 4.94
CA HIS A 387 25.19 -2.37 4.94
C HIS A 387 24.63 -3.10 3.71
N LEU A 388 23.36 -2.88 3.39
CA LEU A 388 22.69 -3.54 2.26
C LEU A 388 23.21 -3.07 0.91
N SER A 389 23.63 -1.80 0.78
CA SER A 389 24.21 -1.29 -0.48
C SER A 389 25.53 -1.98 -0.85
N GLY A 390 26.29 -2.48 0.13
CA GLY A 390 27.61 -3.10 -0.06
C GLY A 390 28.70 -2.17 -0.62
N ALA A 391 28.39 -0.92 -0.97
CA ALA A 391 29.29 0.00 -1.65
C ALA A 391 30.12 0.83 -0.65
N ALA A 392 31.46 0.77 -0.77
CA ALA A 392 32.38 1.39 0.20
C ALA A 392 32.29 2.93 0.21
N ASP A 393 31.97 3.53 -0.93
CA ASP A 393 31.73 4.96 -1.11
C ASP A 393 30.44 5.42 -0.41
N VAL A 394 29.36 4.64 -0.51
CA VAL A 394 28.11 4.88 0.22
C VAL A 394 28.36 4.85 1.72
N VAL A 395 29.07 3.84 2.22
CA VAL A 395 29.43 3.73 3.65
C VAL A 395 30.27 4.93 4.09
N ALA A 396 31.20 5.42 3.27
CA ALA A 396 32.00 6.59 3.60
C ALA A 396 31.15 7.87 3.72
N ARG A 397 30.25 8.13 2.76
CA ARG A 397 29.36 9.30 2.77
C ARG A 397 28.37 9.28 3.94
N LEU A 398 27.80 8.11 4.26
CA LEU A 398 26.89 7.98 5.40
C LEU A 398 27.62 8.05 6.75
N ARG A 399 28.91 7.69 6.79
CA ARG A 399 29.75 7.92 7.98
C ARG A 399 30.04 9.41 8.21
N GLU A 400 30.12 10.23 7.16
CA GLU A 400 30.22 11.70 7.29
C GLU A 400 28.95 12.28 7.90
N TRP A 401 27.77 11.87 7.41
CA TRP A 401 26.49 12.21 8.03
C TRP A 401 26.42 11.83 9.52
N ALA A 402 26.89 10.62 9.88
CA ALA A 402 26.94 10.20 11.27
C ALA A 402 27.91 11.05 12.12
N ARG A 403 28.96 11.61 11.50
CA ARG A 403 29.89 12.54 12.16
C ARG A 403 29.22 13.87 12.48
N ASP A 404 28.46 14.41 11.54
CA ASP A 404 27.73 15.67 11.73
C ASP A 404 26.66 15.57 12.83
N LEU A 405 26.10 14.36 13.04
CA LEU A 405 25.15 14.08 14.12
C LEU A 405 25.80 13.64 15.45
N GLY A 406 27.14 13.50 15.51
CA GLY A 406 27.83 12.98 16.69
C GLY A 406 27.55 11.50 17.00
N ALA A 407 27.06 10.73 16.01
CA ALA A 407 26.56 9.37 16.14
C ALA A 407 27.50 8.29 15.53
N VAL A 408 28.76 8.64 15.22
CA VAL A 408 29.71 7.75 14.50
C VAL A 408 29.89 6.40 15.18
N THR A 409 30.01 6.38 16.51
CA THR A 409 30.18 5.12 17.26
C THR A 409 28.96 4.22 17.09
N GLY A 410 27.75 4.76 17.29
CA GLY A 410 26.52 3.98 17.10
C GLY A 410 26.32 3.49 15.66
N PHE A 411 26.76 4.28 14.67
CA PHE A 411 26.74 3.89 13.26
C PHE A 411 27.70 2.73 12.98
N ASN A 412 28.94 2.82 13.45
CA ASN A 412 29.94 1.78 13.27
C ASN A 412 29.59 0.49 14.04
N ASP A 413 29.05 0.62 15.26
CA ASP A 413 28.57 -0.51 16.06
C ASP A 413 27.44 -1.25 15.35
N ALA A 414 26.47 -0.51 14.78
CA ALA A 414 25.39 -1.10 13.98
C ALA A 414 25.92 -1.81 12.73
N LEU A 415 26.87 -1.20 12.00
CA LEU A 415 27.51 -1.85 10.85
C LEU A 415 28.24 -3.14 11.23
N ALA A 416 28.98 -3.12 12.34
CA ALA A 416 29.69 -4.29 12.85
C ALA A 416 28.71 -5.39 13.26
N GLU A 417 27.61 -5.03 13.95
CA GLU A 417 26.53 -5.96 14.31
C GLU A 417 25.87 -6.58 13.06
N PHE A 418 25.58 -5.78 12.03
CA PHE A 418 24.96 -6.29 10.80
C PHE A 418 25.91 -7.17 10.00
N ALA A 419 27.18 -6.79 9.89
CA ALA A 419 28.20 -7.63 9.29
C ALA A 419 28.37 -8.97 10.03
N GLU A 420 28.35 -8.94 11.36
CA GLU A 420 28.40 -10.14 12.18
C GLU A 420 27.16 -11.02 11.97
N LYS A 421 25.96 -10.44 12.00
CA LYS A 421 24.72 -11.17 11.72
C LYS A 421 24.72 -11.80 10.33
N ARG A 422 25.17 -11.09 9.31
CA ARG A 422 25.28 -11.62 7.95
C ARG A 422 26.26 -12.78 7.88
N ARG A 423 27.44 -12.65 8.50
CA ARG A 423 28.41 -13.76 8.59
C ARG A 423 27.81 -14.97 9.31
N GLN A 424 27.08 -14.76 10.39
CA GLN A 424 26.40 -15.84 11.12
C GLN A 424 25.32 -16.52 10.26
N VAL A 425 24.56 -15.76 9.45
CA VAL A 425 23.55 -16.30 8.52
C VAL A 425 24.20 -17.07 7.37
N ASP A 426 25.29 -16.57 6.82
CA ASP A 426 26.00 -17.20 5.70
C ASP A 426 26.73 -18.47 6.15
N LEU A 427 27.26 -18.49 7.38
CA LEU A 427 27.92 -19.63 7.98
C LEU A 427 26.91 -20.71 8.37
N ARG A 428 26.99 -21.85 7.67
CA ARG A 428 26.08 -22.98 7.87
C ARG A 428 26.77 -24.32 7.71
N LEU A 429 26.25 -25.32 8.41
CA LEU A 429 26.58 -26.72 8.21
C LEU A 429 25.45 -27.36 7.40
N VAL A 430 25.76 -27.82 6.20
CA VAL A 430 24.86 -28.66 5.42
C VAL A 430 25.12 -30.11 5.81
N VAL A 431 24.09 -30.84 6.23
CA VAL A 431 24.14 -32.29 6.42
C VAL A 431 23.19 -32.94 5.42
N SER A 432 23.70 -33.83 4.57
CA SER A 432 22.91 -34.57 3.60
C SER A 432 22.76 -36.04 4.00
N LEU A 433 21.54 -36.53 3.85
CA LEU A 433 21.14 -37.93 4.02
C LEU A 433 20.81 -38.58 2.67
N ALA A 434 21.37 -38.07 1.56
CA ALA A 434 21.08 -38.54 0.21
C ALA A 434 21.36 -40.05 -0.01
N GLY A 435 22.25 -40.67 0.77
CA GLY A 435 22.53 -42.11 0.73
C GLY A 435 21.39 -43.02 1.22
N SER A 436 20.31 -42.45 1.76
CA SER A 436 19.11 -43.16 2.22
C SER A 436 18.17 -43.46 1.05
N LEU A 437 18.26 -44.67 0.47
CA LEU A 437 17.38 -45.06 -0.65
C LEU A 437 15.97 -45.49 -0.19
N THR A 438 15.84 -46.12 0.98
CA THR A 438 14.55 -46.68 1.46
C THR A 438 14.34 -46.55 2.97
N ASP A 439 15.42 -46.51 3.76
CA ASP A 439 15.39 -46.34 5.21
C ASP A 439 16.54 -45.44 5.67
N TRP A 440 16.72 -45.23 6.98
CA TRP A 440 17.80 -44.40 7.53
C TRP A 440 19.18 -44.67 6.90
N PRO A 441 19.99 -43.63 6.65
CA PRO A 441 21.26 -43.80 5.97
C PRO A 441 22.32 -44.45 6.87
N GLU A 442 23.25 -45.17 6.26
CA GLU A 442 24.44 -45.72 6.93
C GLU A 442 25.50 -44.65 7.20
N GLU A 443 25.50 -43.56 6.42
CA GLU A 443 26.44 -42.45 6.53
C GLU A 443 25.74 -41.12 6.28
N VAL A 444 26.27 -40.04 6.86
CA VAL A 444 25.86 -38.67 6.54
C VAL A 444 27.04 -37.89 5.96
N ASP A 445 26.80 -37.17 4.87
CA ASP A 445 27.75 -36.22 4.31
C ASP A 445 27.55 -34.85 4.96
N ALA A 446 28.63 -34.17 5.32
CA ALA A 446 28.58 -32.83 5.90
C ALA A 446 29.47 -31.85 5.14
N TRP A 447 28.94 -30.64 4.88
CA TRP A 447 29.68 -29.54 4.28
C TRP A 447 29.62 -28.29 5.15
N LEU A 448 30.76 -27.66 5.36
CA LEU A 448 30.84 -26.36 6.00
C LEU A 448 30.88 -25.27 4.92
N VAL A 449 29.87 -24.41 4.92
CA VAL A 449 29.66 -23.35 3.92
C VAL A 449 29.73 -21.99 4.60
N GLY A 450 30.26 -20.98 3.90
CA GLY A 450 30.36 -19.60 4.44
C GLY A 450 31.66 -19.29 5.17
N THR A 451 32.68 -20.15 5.10
CA THR A 451 34.01 -19.94 5.71
C THR A 451 34.92 -18.99 4.92
N GLY A 452 34.47 -18.52 3.74
CA GLY A 452 35.28 -17.73 2.81
C GLY A 452 36.22 -18.56 1.92
N GLU A 453 36.22 -19.89 2.07
CA GLU A 453 36.94 -20.80 1.17
C GLU A 453 36.23 -20.93 -0.18
N SER A 454 37.00 -21.14 -1.26
CA SER A 454 36.47 -21.22 -2.63
C SER A 454 35.61 -22.47 -2.89
N LEU A 455 35.80 -23.52 -2.09
CA LEU A 455 35.01 -24.75 -2.14
C LEU A 455 34.57 -25.11 -0.71
N PRO A 456 33.33 -25.58 -0.50
CA PRO A 456 32.90 -26.05 0.82
C PRO A 456 33.75 -27.22 1.32
N VAL A 457 34.21 -27.16 2.57
CA VAL A 457 34.93 -28.26 3.21
C VAL A 457 33.93 -29.41 3.44
N HIS A 458 34.31 -30.63 3.04
CA HIS A 458 33.46 -31.83 3.09
C HIS A 458 34.05 -32.91 4.01
N GLU A 459 33.20 -33.59 4.77
CA GLU A 459 33.56 -34.79 5.55
C GLU A 459 32.37 -35.75 5.65
N ARG A 460 32.63 -37.06 5.77
CA ARG A 460 31.63 -38.12 5.92
C ARG A 460 31.65 -38.73 7.32
N PHE A 461 30.48 -39.04 7.85
CA PHE A 461 30.33 -39.62 9.18
C PHE A 461 29.44 -40.85 9.14
N ALA A 462 29.97 -42.00 9.56
CA ALA A 462 29.20 -43.22 9.68
C ALA A 462 28.18 -43.14 10.84
N CYS A 463 27.00 -43.70 10.60
CA CYS A 463 25.96 -43.94 11.59
C CYS A 463 26.29 -45.23 12.34
N ASP A 464 26.51 -45.15 13.65
CA ASP A 464 26.86 -46.32 14.48
C ASP A 464 25.69 -47.33 14.58
N SER A 465 24.46 -46.88 14.30
CA SER A 465 23.29 -47.73 14.15
C SER A 465 22.37 -47.20 13.03
N PRO A 466 21.73 -48.10 12.26
CA PRO A 466 20.71 -47.70 11.29
C PRO A 466 19.45 -47.28 12.06
N GLY A 467 19.15 -45.97 12.04
CA GLY A 467 17.98 -45.43 12.72
C GLY A 467 18.13 -43.97 13.13
N ARG A 468 17.00 -43.37 13.57
CA ARG A 468 16.97 -41.98 14.06
C ARG A 468 18.05 -41.67 15.10
N PRO A 469 18.32 -42.51 16.12
CA PRO A 469 19.37 -42.24 17.11
C PRO A 469 20.77 -42.20 16.49
N GLY A 470 21.13 -43.20 15.67
CA GLY A 470 22.45 -43.25 15.03
C GLY A 470 22.69 -42.10 14.06
N THR A 471 21.67 -41.68 13.31
CA THR A 471 21.74 -40.47 12.48
C THR A 471 21.92 -39.21 13.33
N GLY A 472 21.25 -39.10 14.48
CA GLY A 472 21.45 -37.99 15.43
C GLY A 472 22.87 -37.94 15.99
N GLU A 473 23.46 -39.09 16.30
CA GLU A 473 24.86 -39.20 16.74
C GLU A 473 25.83 -38.77 15.63
N ALA A 474 25.60 -39.20 14.39
CA ALA A 474 26.42 -38.81 13.24
C ALA A 474 26.35 -37.29 12.98
N ILE A 475 25.16 -36.68 13.07
CA ILE A 475 25.00 -35.21 13.04
C ILE A 475 25.79 -34.55 14.18
N GLY A 476 25.79 -35.14 15.37
CA GLY A 476 26.59 -34.65 16.51
C GLY A 476 28.10 -34.67 16.23
N LYS A 477 28.60 -35.74 15.61
CA LYS A 477 30.00 -35.85 15.16
C LYS A 477 30.33 -34.77 14.12
N ALA A 478 29.44 -34.55 13.14
CA ALA A 478 29.57 -33.51 12.12
C ALA A 478 29.61 -32.10 12.74
N LEU A 479 28.74 -31.79 13.70
CA LEU A 479 28.76 -30.51 14.41
C LEU A 479 30.05 -30.30 15.21
N ALA A 480 30.53 -31.34 15.89
CA ALA A 480 31.79 -31.26 16.63
C ALA A 480 32.99 -31.07 15.69
N TRP A 481 32.97 -31.71 14.52
CA TRP A 481 33.95 -31.48 13.47
C TRP A 481 33.92 -30.04 12.94
N ALA A 482 32.76 -29.53 12.56
CA ALA A 482 32.60 -28.18 12.03
C ALA A 482 33.11 -27.13 13.02
N ARG A 483 32.77 -27.26 14.31
CA ARG A 483 33.26 -26.35 15.37
C ARG A 483 34.78 -26.33 15.52
N ARG A 484 35.48 -27.45 15.26
CA ARG A 484 36.95 -27.49 15.30
C ARG A 484 37.60 -26.77 14.11
N ARG A 485 36.86 -26.59 13.02
CA ARG A 485 37.33 -25.92 11.80
C ARG A 485 37.13 -24.40 11.83
N LEU A 486 36.24 -23.90 12.69
CA LEU A 486 35.92 -22.49 12.78
C LEU A 486 36.91 -21.72 13.67
N PRO A 487 37.38 -20.54 13.25
CA PRO A 487 38.17 -19.67 14.12
C PRO A 487 37.28 -19.10 15.24
N ALA A 488 37.76 -19.09 16.48
CA ALA A 488 37.07 -18.39 17.56
C ALA A 488 37.01 -16.87 17.24
N PRO A 489 35.86 -16.19 17.42
CA PRO A 489 34.68 -16.56 18.20
C PRO A 489 33.47 -17.08 17.40
N GLU A 490 33.66 -17.55 16.17
CA GLU A 490 32.53 -17.92 15.30
C GLU A 490 31.68 -19.05 15.89
N ASN A 491 30.36 -18.83 15.92
CA ASN A 491 29.39 -19.82 16.38
C ASN A 491 28.59 -20.34 15.20
N LEU A 492 28.64 -21.66 15.03
CA LEU A 492 27.78 -22.36 14.07
C LEU A 492 26.36 -22.44 14.61
N VAL A 493 25.47 -21.57 14.11
CA VAL A 493 24.05 -21.54 14.49
C VAL A 493 23.18 -22.22 13.43
N ASN A 494 23.45 -22.01 12.14
CA ASN A 494 22.60 -22.51 11.05
C ASN A 494 22.99 -23.93 10.63
N VAL A 495 22.00 -24.81 10.56
CA VAL A 495 22.17 -26.20 10.11
C VAL A 495 21.11 -26.52 9.06
N ASP A 496 21.56 -26.74 7.82
CA ASP A 496 20.71 -27.21 6.73
C ASP A 496 20.70 -28.75 6.76
N VAL A 497 19.53 -29.38 6.95
CA VAL A 497 19.39 -30.85 6.89
C VAL A 497 18.68 -31.23 5.60
N ALA A 498 19.43 -31.79 4.65
CA ALA A 498 18.93 -32.28 3.39
C ALA A 498 18.58 -33.77 3.48
N ALA A 499 17.31 -34.11 3.31
CA ALA A 499 16.83 -35.48 3.43
C ALA A 499 15.88 -35.87 2.28
N PRO A 500 15.73 -37.18 2.00
CA PRO A 500 14.79 -37.68 1.00
C PRO A 500 13.33 -37.58 1.50
N ALA A 501 12.38 -37.56 0.56
CA ALA A 501 10.97 -37.28 0.83
C ALA A 501 10.34 -38.23 1.88
N HIS A 502 10.69 -39.52 1.87
CA HIS A 502 10.20 -40.51 2.83
C HIS A 502 10.63 -40.21 4.27
N LEU A 503 11.83 -39.67 4.48
CA LEU A 503 12.26 -39.21 5.79
C LEU A 503 11.57 -37.88 6.15
N LEU A 504 11.52 -36.93 5.23
CA LEU A 504 10.88 -35.61 5.45
C LEU A 504 9.42 -35.71 5.87
N ALA A 505 8.68 -36.68 5.34
CA ALA A 505 7.27 -36.92 5.68
C ALA A 505 7.06 -37.32 7.15
N ARG A 506 8.03 -38.01 7.78
CA ARG A 506 7.89 -38.62 9.11
C ARG A 506 8.87 -38.13 10.17
N TRP A 507 9.91 -37.40 9.76
CA TRP A 507 11.01 -36.98 10.62
C TRP A 507 11.06 -35.46 10.81
N GLN A 508 11.50 -35.08 12.01
CA GLN A 508 11.70 -33.71 12.46
C GLN A 508 13.16 -33.60 12.91
N PRO A 509 14.08 -33.19 12.01
CA PRO A 509 15.49 -33.07 12.32
C PRO A 509 15.76 -32.21 13.56
N GLU A 510 15.01 -31.12 13.72
CA GLU A 510 15.06 -30.19 14.84
C GLU A 510 14.76 -30.86 16.19
N GLU A 511 13.94 -31.92 16.20
CA GLU A 511 13.58 -32.71 17.37
C GLU A 511 14.48 -33.95 17.55
N SER A 512 15.58 -34.07 16.81
CA SER A 512 16.51 -35.18 16.98
C SER A 512 17.45 -34.92 18.14
N GLN A 513 17.63 -35.91 19.01
CA GLN A 513 18.57 -35.81 20.11
C GLN A 513 20.00 -35.84 19.57
N VAL A 514 20.77 -34.80 19.86
CA VAL A 514 22.17 -34.66 19.50
C VAL A 514 22.96 -34.37 20.78
N GLY A 515 23.60 -35.41 21.31
CA GLY A 515 24.17 -35.39 22.66
C GLY A 515 23.08 -35.28 23.73
N LEU A 516 23.15 -34.22 24.55
CA LEU A 516 22.24 -34.03 25.70
C LEU A 516 20.98 -33.22 25.37
N ARG A 517 20.85 -32.65 24.17
CA ARG A 517 19.75 -31.74 23.81
C ARG A 517 19.20 -32.09 22.42
N LEU A 518 18.01 -31.59 22.11
CA LEU A 518 17.50 -31.63 20.74
C LEU A 518 18.32 -30.68 19.85
N LEU A 519 18.49 -31.04 18.59
CA LEU A 519 19.29 -30.26 17.63
C LEU A 519 18.84 -28.79 17.57
N GLY A 520 17.52 -28.56 17.47
CA GLY A 520 16.94 -27.23 17.33
C GLY A 520 16.96 -26.36 18.59
N VAL A 521 17.41 -26.88 19.74
CA VAL A 521 17.57 -26.08 20.97
C VAL A 521 18.71 -25.07 20.81
N ASN A 522 19.81 -25.50 20.18
CA ASN A 522 21.02 -24.70 20.06
C ASN A 522 21.30 -24.23 18.62
N HIS A 523 20.55 -24.75 17.64
CA HIS A 523 20.79 -24.48 16.23
C HIS A 523 19.48 -24.12 15.53
N ASP A 524 19.59 -23.31 14.48
CA ASP A 524 18.52 -22.96 13.59
C ASP A 524 18.53 -23.95 12.43
N VAL A 525 17.61 -24.91 12.50
CA VAL A 525 17.54 -26.03 11.56
C VAL A 525 16.59 -25.68 10.42
N VAL A 526 17.10 -25.72 9.20
CA VAL A 526 16.29 -25.58 7.98
C VAL A 526 16.31 -26.88 7.22
N VAL A 527 15.12 -27.35 6.85
CA VAL A 527 14.95 -28.65 6.20
C VAL A 527 14.95 -28.45 4.68
N ARG A 528 15.78 -29.24 4.00
CA ARG A 528 15.94 -29.25 2.54
C ARG A 528 15.60 -30.64 2.02
N TRP A 529 15.19 -30.72 0.76
CA TRP A 529 15.14 -31.98 0.02
C TRP A 529 16.48 -32.30 -0.64
N SER A 530 16.97 -33.52 -0.40
CA SER A 530 18.27 -33.99 -0.92
C SER A 530 18.28 -34.25 -2.43
N GLY A 531 17.12 -34.45 -3.07
CA GLY A 531 17.05 -34.74 -4.51
C GLY A 531 17.58 -33.62 -5.41
N ARG A 532 17.67 -32.38 -4.90
CA ARG A 532 18.31 -31.26 -5.63
C ARG A 532 19.83 -31.39 -5.78
N MET A 533 20.44 -32.31 -5.04
CA MET A 533 21.87 -32.64 -5.13
C MET A 533 22.13 -33.84 -6.04
N ASP A 534 21.10 -34.46 -6.63
CA ASP A 534 21.27 -35.59 -7.54
C ASP A 534 21.94 -35.10 -8.84
N PRO A 535 23.02 -35.76 -9.32
CA PRO A 535 23.71 -35.39 -10.55
C PRO A 535 22.87 -35.59 -11.82
N ALA A 536 21.68 -36.17 -11.76
CA ALA A 536 20.81 -36.33 -12.93
C ALA A 536 20.53 -35.00 -13.65
N ARG A 537 20.46 -35.05 -15.01
CA ARG A 537 20.21 -33.86 -15.85
C ARG A 537 18.90 -33.15 -15.49
N GLU A 538 17.88 -33.90 -15.08
CA GLU A 538 16.58 -33.39 -14.64
C GLU A 538 16.71 -32.48 -13.40
N SER A 539 17.74 -32.69 -12.56
CA SER A 539 18.01 -31.86 -11.37
C SER A 539 18.47 -30.45 -11.72
N ALA A 540 19.24 -30.28 -12.80
CA ALA A 540 19.68 -28.96 -13.25
C ALA A 540 18.49 -28.10 -13.71
N GLU A 541 17.60 -28.69 -14.51
CA GLU A 541 16.38 -28.03 -14.99
C GLU A 541 15.45 -27.67 -13.82
N MET A 542 15.29 -28.59 -12.87
CA MET A 542 14.54 -28.38 -11.63
C MET A 542 15.11 -27.26 -10.74
N ASN A 543 16.44 -27.14 -10.64
CA ASN A 543 17.06 -26.08 -9.86
C ASN A 543 16.98 -24.72 -10.57
N ASP A 544 17.09 -24.68 -11.90
CA ASP A 544 16.86 -23.46 -12.68
C ASP A 544 15.40 -22.98 -12.60
N ALA A 545 14.45 -23.89 -12.67
CA ALA A 545 13.02 -23.58 -12.46
C ALA A 545 12.79 -23.00 -11.05
N ALA A 546 13.40 -23.60 -10.03
CA ALA A 546 13.34 -23.10 -8.66
C ALA A 546 13.96 -21.69 -8.51
N ARG A 547 15.13 -21.42 -9.13
CA ARG A 547 15.74 -20.07 -9.15
C ARG A 547 14.81 -19.05 -9.79
N LYS A 548 14.17 -19.41 -10.93
CA LYS A 548 13.21 -18.55 -11.60
C LYS A 548 11.98 -18.25 -10.73
N ALA A 549 11.44 -19.28 -10.07
CA ALA A 549 10.32 -19.12 -9.14
C ALA A 549 10.67 -18.18 -7.98
N LEU A 550 11.83 -18.37 -7.34
CA LEU A 550 12.30 -17.50 -6.23
C LEU A 550 12.43 -16.03 -6.65
N ARG A 551 13.00 -15.76 -7.82
CA ARG A 551 13.13 -14.39 -8.37
C ARG A 551 11.78 -13.78 -8.70
N SER A 552 10.84 -14.56 -9.25
CA SER A 552 9.48 -14.11 -9.51
C SER A 552 8.78 -13.71 -8.21
N MET A 553 8.88 -14.55 -7.19
CA MET A 553 8.30 -14.32 -5.86
C MET A 553 8.86 -13.09 -5.15
N ALA A 554 10.14 -12.77 -5.34
CA ALA A 554 10.75 -11.57 -4.77
C ALA A 554 10.09 -10.27 -5.27
N SER A 555 9.46 -10.28 -6.45
CA SER A 555 8.77 -9.11 -7.03
C SER A 555 7.28 -9.01 -6.69
N CYS A 556 6.72 -9.99 -5.97
CA CYS A 556 5.30 -10.06 -5.65
C CYS A 556 4.94 -9.18 -4.44
N ALA A 557 3.94 -8.30 -4.60
CA ALA A 557 3.41 -7.49 -3.50
C ALA A 557 2.54 -8.28 -2.50
N ALA A 558 2.05 -9.47 -2.89
CA ALA A 558 1.26 -10.37 -2.05
C ALA A 558 2.05 -11.64 -1.70
N VAL A 559 1.69 -12.28 -0.58
CA VAL A 559 2.29 -13.55 -0.15
C VAL A 559 2.07 -14.64 -1.21
N PRO A 560 3.13 -15.12 -1.87
CA PRO A 560 3.04 -15.97 -3.06
C PRO A 560 2.87 -17.45 -2.67
N VAL A 561 1.83 -17.77 -1.90
CA VAL A 561 1.54 -19.14 -1.47
C VAL A 561 0.24 -19.61 -2.12
N GLU A 562 0.32 -20.65 -2.95
CA GLU A 562 -0.82 -21.36 -3.50
C GLU A 562 -1.17 -22.55 -2.61
N TRP A 563 -2.40 -22.56 -2.10
CA TRP A 563 -2.89 -23.58 -1.17
C TRP A 563 -3.60 -24.71 -1.91
N ILE A 564 -3.12 -25.95 -1.71
CA ILE A 564 -3.69 -27.17 -2.27
C ILE A 564 -4.56 -27.84 -1.20
N GLY A 565 -5.85 -27.95 -1.50
CA GLY A 565 -6.83 -28.60 -0.63
C GLY A 565 -7.01 -30.10 -0.87
N PRO A 566 -7.80 -30.78 -0.02
CA PRO A 566 -8.04 -32.23 -0.11
C PRO A 566 -8.58 -32.69 -1.46
N ALA A 567 -9.46 -31.90 -2.08
CA ALA A 567 -10.05 -32.20 -3.38
C ALA A 567 -9.00 -32.23 -4.50
N ALA A 568 -8.03 -31.32 -4.47
CA ALA A 568 -6.95 -31.24 -5.46
C ALA A 568 -5.94 -32.38 -5.28
N LEU A 569 -5.65 -32.79 -4.04
CA LEU A 569 -4.80 -33.98 -3.79
C LEU A 569 -5.48 -35.30 -4.19
N HIS A 570 -6.81 -35.36 -4.15
CA HIS A 570 -7.56 -36.56 -4.58
C HIS A 570 -7.50 -36.75 -6.11
N ASP A 571 -7.51 -35.66 -6.87
CA ASP A 571 -7.35 -35.68 -8.33
C ASP A 571 -5.86 -35.59 -8.74
N ARG A 572 -5.14 -36.70 -8.52
CA ARG A 572 -3.69 -36.79 -8.81
C ARG A 572 -3.34 -36.43 -10.25
N GLN A 573 -4.21 -36.74 -11.21
CA GLN A 573 -3.97 -36.47 -12.63
C GLN A 573 -4.07 -34.98 -12.94
N ALA A 574 -5.11 -34.29 -12.45
CA ALA A 574 -5.24 -32.85 -12.62
C ALA A 574 -4.11 -32.08 -11.92
N LEU A 575 -3.70 -32.53 -10.72
CA LEU A 575 -2.57 -31.95 -10.02
C LEU A 575 -1.27 -32.10 -10.82
N GLN A 576 -0.97 -33.29 -11.34
CA GLN A 576 0.20 -33.53 -12.17
C GLN A 576 0.21 -32.66 -13.44
N GLN A 577 -0.94 -32.52 -14.12
CA GLN A 577 -1.04 -31.62 -15.28
C GLN A 577 -0.84 -30.15 -14.88
N GLY A 578 -1.37 -29.72 -13.73
CA GLY A 578 -1.13 -28.37 -13.20
C GLY A 578 0.35 -28.09 -12.94
N LEU A 579 1.06 -29.05 -12.34
CA LEU A 579 2.51 -28.94 -12.09
C LEU A 579 3.30 -28.86 -13.41
N LEU A 580 3.01 -29.74 -14.38
CA LEU A 580 3.68 -29.77 -15.69
C LEU A 580 3.42 -28.51 -16.53
N THR A 581 2.24 -27.89 -16.39
CA THR A 581 1.89 -26.64 -17.10
C THR A 581 2.37 -25.38 -16.40
N GLY A 582 3.04 -25.51 -15.25
CA GLY A 582 3.58 -24.37 -14.49
C GLY A 582 2.52 -23.57 -13.73
N ARG A 583 1.35 -24.17 -13.43
CA ARG A 583 0.31 -23.52 -12.62
C ARG A 583 0.80 -23.17 -11.21
N TYR A 584 1.67 -24.02 -10.65
CA TYR A 584 2.22 -23.90 -9.29
C TYR A 584 3.69 -23.47 -9.34
N ASP A 585 3.99 -22.31 -9.94
CA ASP A 585 5.34 -21.75 -10.04
C ASP A 585 5.74 -20.86 -8.83
N THR A 586 5.06 -21.05 -7.70
CA THR A 586 5.21 -20.29 -6.46
C THR A 586 5.40 -21.22 -5.25
N VAL A 587 5.24 -20.71 -4.02
CA VAL A 587 5.27 -21.54 -2.82
C VAL A 587 4.01 -22.36 -2.73
N VAL A 588 4.14 -23.65 -2.46
CA VAL A 588 3.00 -24.56 -2.32
C VAL A 588 2.70 -24.78 -0.84
N GLY A 589 1.45 -24.51 -0.43
CA GLY A 589 0.95 -24.84 0.89
C GLY A 589 -0.05 -25.99 0.84
N LEU A 590 0.05 -26.96 1.74
CA LEU A 590 -1.01 -27.94 1.99
C LEU A 590 -1.86 -27.43 3.15
N ASP A 591 -3.17 -27.31 2.96
CA ASP A 591 -4.09 -26.83 4.01
C ASP A 591 -4.33 -27.86 5.13
N HIS A 592 -3.98 -29.13 4.89
CA HIS A 592 -4.12 -30.25 5.83
C HIS A 592 -2.90 -31.18 5.77
N HIS A 593 -2.83 -32.12 6.72
CA HIS A 593 -1.83 -33.19 6.71
C HIS A 593 -2.37 -34.41 5.96
N PRO A 594 -1.93 -34.69 4.71
CA PRO A 594 -2.42 -35.84 3.95
C PRO A 594 -1.91 -37.16 4.55
N GLY A 595 -2.75 -38.20 4.55
CA GLY A 595 -2.37 -39.54 4.99
C GLY A 595 -1.26 -40.20 4.15
N THR A 596 -1.06 -39.72 2.91
CA THR A 596 -0.01 -40.15 1.98
C THR A 596 1.01 -39.02 1.75
N LEU A 597 1.46 -38.36 2.81
CA LEU A 597 2.34 -37.19 2.71
C LEU A 597 3.64 -37.47 1.94
N GLN A 598 4.21 -38.67 2.06
CA GLN A 598 5.39 -39.04 1.27
C GLN A 598 5.14 -38.90 -0.24
N ASP A 599 4.12 -39.59 -0.78
CA ASP A 599 3.78 -39.53 -2.21
C ASP A 599 3.54 -38.08 -2.68
N VAL A 600 2.87 -37.28 -1.84
CA VAL A 600 2.56 -35.88 -2.14
C VAL A 600 3.84 -35.04 -2.21
N LEU A 601 4.77 -35.23 -1.27
CA LEU A 601 6.06 -34.54 -1.31
C LEU A 601 6.89 -34.95 -2.53
N GLU A 602 6.96 -36.25 -2.85
CA GLU A 602 7.66 -36.75 -4.05
C GLU A 602 7.09 -36.13 -5.34
N GLN A 603 5.78 -35.89 -5.40
CA GLN A 603 5.13 -35.25 -6.53
C GLN A 603 5.41 -33.74 -6.62
N LEU A 604 5.46 -33.03 -5.49
CA LEU A 604 5.55 -31.56 -5.45
C LEU A 604 6.98 -31.01 -5.47
N LEU A 605 7.93 -31.69 -4.81
CA LEU A 605 9.29 -31.21 -4.61
C LEU A 605 10.07 -30.90 -5.90
N PRO A 606 9.84 -31.60 -7.03
CA PRO A 606 10.47 -31.24 -8.29
C PRO A 606 10.03 -29.89 -8.86
N TYR A 607 8.82 -29.41 -8.52
CA TYR A 607 8.21 -28.24 -9.13
C TYR A 607 8.23 -27.00 -8.22
N ALA A 608 8.18 -27.21 -6.90
CA ALA A 608 8.11 -26.12 -5.93
C ALA A 608 9.41 -26.01 -5.11
N PRO A 609 10.03 -24.82 -5.01
CA PRO A 609 11.20 -24.62 -4.14
C PRO A 609 10.84 -24.58 -2.65
N ILE A 610 9.59 -24.26 -2.32
CA ILE A 610 9.14 -24.14 -0.93
C ILE A 610 7.81 -24.84 -0.80
N ILE A 611 7.71 -25.75 0.17
CA ILE A 611 6.48 -26.48 0.49
C ILE A 611 6.20 -26.32 1.98
N LEU A 612 4.98 -25.93 2.32
CA LEU A 612 4.49 -25.74 3.69
C LEU A 612 3.33 -26.69 3.98
N TRP A 613 3.27 -27.30 5.16
CA TRP A 613 2.15 -28.16 5.56
C TRP A 613 2.02 -28.23 7.09
N PRO A 614 0.84 -28.54 7.63
CA PRO A 614 0.69 -28.68 9.08
C PRO A 614 1.29 -30.00 9.58
N ARG A 615 1.76 -29.99 10.83
CA ARG A 615 2.13 -31.22 11.53
C ARG A 615 0.92 -32.16 11.68
N GLN A 616 1.19 -33.45 11.84
CA GLN A 616 0.14 -34.47 11.97
C GLN A 616 -0.72 -34.28 13.24
N ASP A 617 -0.12 -33.73 14.30
CA ASP A 617 -0.76 -33.44 15.58
C ASP A 617 -1.41 -32.04 15.63
N ALA A 618 -1.23 -31.22 14.60
CA ALA A 618 -1.86 -29.91 14.49
C ALA A 618 -3.32 -30.04 13.98
N ARG A 619 -4.20 -29.20 14.50
CA ARG A 619 -5.60 -29.10 14.05
C ARG A 619 -5.95 -27.66 13.68
N PRO A 620 -5.39 -27.13 12.58
CA PRO A 620 -5.72 -25.79 12.14
C PRO A 620 -7.20 -25.73 11.71
N ASP A 621 -7.90 -24.68 12.11
CA ASP A 621 -9.22 -24.34 11.55
C ASP A 621 -9.10 -24.04 10.05
N ASP A 622 -10.20 -24.17 9.30
CA ASP A 622 -10.25 -23.86 7.87
C ASP A 622 -9.71 -22.44 7.58
N GLY A 623 -8.60 -22.37 6.83
CA GLY A 623 -7.94 -21.11 6.48
C GLY A 623 -7.04 -20.49 7.57
N GLY A 624 -7.00 -21.05 8.77
CA GLY A 624 -6.17 -20.58 9.89
C GLY A 624 -4.66 -20.66 9.57
N LEU A 625 -4.23 -21.75 8.93
CA LEU A 625 -2.84 -21.96 8.51
C LEU A 625 -2.40 -20.92 7.46
N ALA A 626 -3.26 -20.63 6.48
CA ALA A 626 -3.00 -19.62 5.44
C ALA A 626 -2.88 -18.21 6.02
N GLY A 627 -3.75 -17.86 6.97
CA GLY A 627 -3.68 -16.58 7.68
C GLY A 627 -2.40 -16.45 8.51
N LEU A 628 -1.99 -17.52 9.18
CA LEU A 628 -0.78 -17.58 10.00
C LEU A 628 0.50 -17.42 9.16
N VAL A 629 0.62 -18.18 8.06
CA VAL A 629 1.74 -18.04 7.13
C VAL A 629 1.78 -16.64 6.53
N ARG A 630 0.63 -16.08 6.13
CA ARG A 630 0.57 -14.72 5.61
C ARG A 630 1.09 -13.68 6.62
N LYS A 631 0.71 -13.81 7.89
CA LYS A 631 1.16 -12.92 8.97
C LYS A 631 2.67 -13.00 9.21
N HIS A 632 3.25 -14.19 9.08
CA HIS A 632 4.66 -14.44 9.40
C HIS A 632 5.57 -14.55 8.17
N TRP A 633 5.04 -14.37 6.95
CA TRP A 633 5.74 -14.62 5.69
C TRP A 633 7.13 -13.99 5.64
N HIS A 634 7.24 -12.71 6.01
CA HIS A 634 8.51 -11.96 6.00
C HIS A 634 9.58 -12.49 6.95
N SER A 635 9.20 -13.29 7.95
CA SER A 635 10.15 -13.89 8.89
C SER A 635 10.60 -15.29 8.46
N LEU A 636 9.97 -15.91 7.46
CA LEU A 636 10.30 -17.27 7.04
C LEU A 636 11.51 -17.29 6.11
N PRO A 637 12.38 -18.32 6.19
CA PRO A 637 12.27 -19.50 7.05
C PRO A 637 12.78 -19.29 8.50
N TYR A 638 13.53 -18.22 8.75
CA TYR A 638 14.26 -17.99 10.01
C TYR A 638 13.39 -17.82 11.26
N GLY A 639 12.10 -17.56 11.09
CA GLY A 639 11.11 -17.53 12.16
C GLY A 639 10.68 -18.93 12.65
N LEU A 640 10.87 -19.98 11.84
CA LEU A 640 10.46 -21.35 12.17
C LEU A 640 11.24 -21.91 13.37
N PRO A 641 12.59 -21.82 13.46
CA PRO A 641 13.33 -22.36 14.60
C PRO A 641 12.89 -21.79 15.95
N ALA A 642 12.68 -20.48 16.03
CA ALA A 642 12.17 -19.84 17.24
C ALA A 642 10.75 -20.33 17.60
N ALA A 643 9.89 -20.55 16.59
CA ALA A 643 8.55 -21.08 16.79
C ALA A 643 8.57 -22.55 17.27
N TYR A 644 9.45 -23.39 16.71
CA TYR A 644 9.66 -24.76 17.17
C TYR A 644 10.16 -24.82 18.61
N ARG A 645 11.10 -23.95 19.00
CA ARG A 645 11.56 -23.86 20.39
C ARG A 645 10.46 -23.46 21.36
N ARG A 646 9.60 -22.49 21.00
CA ARG A 646 8.44 -22.10 21.82
C ARG A 646 7.47 -23.25 22.04
N ARG A 647 7.29 -24.11 21.04
CA ARG A 647 6.43 -25.29 21.14
C ARG A 647 6.88 -26.30 22.22
N TRP A 648 8.18 -26.38 22.50
CA TRP A 648 8.70 -27.24 23.56
C TRP A 648 8.53 -26.65 24.98
N THR A 649 8.00 -25.44 25.09
CA THR A 649 7.71 -24.80 26.38
C THR A 649 6.27 -25.04 26.81
N ARG A 650 6.02 -25.02 28.12
CA ARG A 650 4.67 -25.20 28.71
C ARG A 650 3.66 -24.14 28.27
N GLU A 651 4.13 -22.99 27.77
CA GLU A 651 3.28 -21.90 27.27
C GLU A 651 2.51 -22.29 25.99
N HIS A 652 2.91 -23.38 25.33
CA HIS A 652 2.26 -23.87 24.12
C HIS A 652 1.02 -24.74 24.36
N ASP A 653 0.81 -25.28 25.57
CA ASP A 653 -0.24 -26.29 25.87
C ASP A 653 -1.69 -25.81 25.62
N GLY A 654 -1.90 -24.49 25.39
CA GLY A 654 -3.21 -23.89 25.07
C GLY A 654 -3.28 -23.17 23.71
N CYS A 655 -2.29 -23.34 22.83
CA CYS A 655 -2.28 -22.66 21.53
C CYS A 655 -3.15 -23.38 20.50
N VAL A 656 -4.09 -22.66 19.86
CA VAL A 656 -5.00 -23.22 18.85
C VAL A 656 -4.31 -23.40 17.48
N ALA A 657 -3.44 -22.45 17.10
CA ALA A 657 -2.58 -22.56 15.92
C ALA A 657 -1.36 -21.65 16.07
N CYS A 658 -0.15 -22.23 16.01
CA CYS A 658 1.10 -21.48 16.07
C CYS A 658 2.02 -21.77 14.88
N LEU A 659 3.00 -20.90 14.64
CA LEU A 659 3.96 -21.10 13.56
C LEU A 659 4.79 -22.39 13.75
N GLY A 660 4.94 -22.86 14.98
CA GLY A 660 5.61 -24.12 15.30
C GLY A 660 4.83 -25.38 14.87
N ASP A 661 3.56 -25.22 14.50
CA ASP A 661 2.73 -26.30 13.93
C ASP A 661 2.88 -26.43 12.42
N VAL A 662 3.62 -25.52 11.79
CA VAL A 662 3.90 -25.51 10.35
C VAL A 662 5.23 -26.20 10.09
N ARG A 663 5.22 -27.22 9.23
CA ARG A 663 6.42 -27.82 8.65
C ARG A 663 6.73 -27.16 7.32
N ALA A 664 8.01 -27.08 7.01
CA ALA A 664 8.49 -26.48 5.79
C ALA A 664 9.64 -27.30 5.20
N ILE A 665 9.63 -27.45 3.88
CA ILE A 665 10.85 -27.63 3.09
C ILE A 665 11.09 -26.30 2.41
N TRP A 666 12.27 -25.74 2.57
CA TRP A 666 12.57 -24.40 2.09
C TRP A 666 13.83 -24.45 1.25
N HIS A 667 13.80 -24.01 0.00
CA HIS A 667 14.99 -23.85 -0.84
C HIS A 667 15.16 -22.37 -1.17
N ASP A 668 16.22 -21.75 -0.65
CA ASP A 668 16.60 -20.38 -0.97
C ASP A 668 17.68 -20.35 -2.05
N GLU A 669 18.00 -19.15 -2.54
CA GLU A 669 19.02 -19.00 -3.59
C GLU A 669 20.37 -19.56 -3.15
N ALA A 670 20.78 -19.34 -1.90
CA ALA A 670 22.08 -19.82 -1.43
C ALA A 670 22.16 -21.36 -1.35
N TRP A 671 21.07 -22.03 -1.00
CA TRP A 671 20.95 -23.48 -1.13
C TRP A 671 21.07 -23.95 -2.59
N LEU A 672 20.41 -23.28 -3.52
CA LEU A 672 20.49 -23.63 -4.94
C LEU A 672 21.88 -23.34 -5.53
N GLU A 673 22.60 -22.34 -5.02
CA GLU A 673 24.01 -22.11 -5.36
C GLU A 673 24.90 -23.22 -4.81
N PHE A 674 24.65 -23.68 -3.58
CA PHE A 674 25.32 -24.85 -3.01
C PHE A 674 25.07 -26.13 -3.84
N CYS A 675 23.87 -26.30 -4.42
CA CYS A 675 23.56 -27.44 -5.28
C CYS A 675 24.23 -27.39 -6.66
N ARG A 676 24.63 -26.21 -7.16
CA ARG A 676 25.16 -26.04 -8.53
C ARG A 676 26.34 -26.97 -8.89
N PRO A 677 27.35 -27.20 -8.03
CA PRO A 677 28.45 -28.10 -8.34
C PRO A 677 28.02 -29.56 -8.54
N PHE A 678 26.87 -29.97 -8.00
CA PHE A 678 26.34 -31.33 -8.13
C PHE A 678 25.61 -31.53 -9.47
N GLU A 679 25.00 -30.48 -10.01
CA GLU A 679 24.29 -30.48 -11.31
C GLU A 679 25.20 -30.84 -12.50
N GLN A 680 26.50 -30.53 -12.39
CA GLN A 680 27.48 -30.69 -13.48
C GLN A 680 28.26 -32.01 -13.43
N ARG A 681 28.03 -32.88 -12.43
CA ARG A 681 28.77 -34.13 -12.23
C ARG A 681 28.28 -35.32 -13.08
N VAL A 682 27.81 -35.08 -14.30
CA VAL A 682 27.44 -36.16 -15.23
C VAL A 682 28.70 -36.67 -15.95
N VAL A 683 29.11 -37.89 -15.57
CA VAL A 683 30.15 -38.77 -16.15
C VAL A 683 31.63 -38.48 -15.76
N ALA A 684 32.01 -38.88 -14.56
CA ALA A 684 33.20 -39.73 -14.44
C ALA A 684 32.69 -41.08 -13.92
N GLY A 685 32.83 -42.14 -14.73
CA GLY A 685 32.67 -43.50 -14.23
C GLY A 685 33.65 -43.76 -13.08
N PRO A 686 33.49 -44.87 -12.34
CA PRO A 686 34.49 -45.25 -11.34
C PRO A 686 35.85 -45.28 -12.03
N GLU A 687 36.83 -44.54 -11.49
CA GLU A 687 38.23 -44.82 -11.78
C GLU A 687 38.47 -46.23 -11.25
N GLU A 688 38.48 -47.21 -12.16
CA GLU A 688 39.09 -48.51 -11.89
C GLU A 688 40.54 -48.24 -11.48
N GLU A 689 40.85 -48.49 -10.22
CA GLU A 689 42.21 -48.63 -9.72
C GLU A 689 42.93 -49.68 -10.58
N TRP A 690 44.04 -49.28 -11.20
CA TRP A 690 45.06 -50.18 -11.73
C TRP A 690 46.20 -50.34 -10.73
#